data_AF-A0A918GWZ0-F1
#
_entry.id   AF-A0A918GWZ0-F1
#
_cell.length_a   1.000
_cell.length_b   1.000
_cell.length_c   1.000
_cell.angle_alpha   90.00
_cell.angle_beta   90.00
_cell.angle_gamma   90.00
#
_symmetry.space_group_name_H-M   'P 1'
#
loop_
_entity.id
_entity.type
_entity.pdbx_description
1 polymer ?
#
loop_
_entity_poly.entity_id
_entity_poly.type
_entity_poly.pdbx_seq_one_letter_code
_entity_poly.pdbx_strand_id
1 'polypeptide(L)'
;MRCRGCLGTTVGAVGTSVTLLVYPLLALSLTGSPLLAGLLAATQSAIAVVLGIPAGALADHVSRRRLLLVSEALRTAATACVLAAVLLDRIDIGGLFAAAVVLGVSGAIGMPVRRLALRSIVPDEQLRQALSQDEIRVNIAMLTGPPAAGVLFAWGHAHPFVAVLACYCASMASAFLTRLPANGQGSGRLSARALVAGSAVGPRVLWKDPVLRSVTGLMALENFIFAALNIILINYFQSKGVDAKTIGLALSGEAIGYLTGAALVTRQEHAGAETRRRAGAGDLRQLHHPRRGRSARQRRGRCAAGTPDAAHRHRTAVSDPRPAARRGDRLPQTPHRHLACLIHLPPRTHVITNQRHEHAPADLDHGHLQDLVCAQATAVLGGPVAASDNFFALGGDSLRAGRFVMRLTRALEGRGGIELQDVFDAEDFAALTARVGERLAGSGDGPGEPTVPAPRTAPPPTREPAPGDVPLTYGQLRRLQRDAESVGQRIPHHVSRVFHLTGLLDLVSLEAACHDLLARHASLRTCFAPDPAGEAHRAFRLDTGELNVDRLFRVRPLPAGATVEDEAEAEQTALFDLATEAKLRVLVLTTGAGTATVVITTEHLVCDGDSFTVLVRDLSALYNRRTGAAADEAGPLPEIEARCWAEEESGRQHAALEERLAHWRTRLDPLEALPEVRLPGMRDPAVWPTTAAQCHGHLSAQAVERLRAACAAESATLFCGFVAALGLAVLDDAGHTVAGMVSPSSGRPPGWEHHVDWFATSVINRFRINAQLPVREVTRSAKHSVATGLANAVPLPLLLEHLQYNRDVEQRWRPWLYLALDTYEDTPLKLHGVRVEPAAADVQLALRAGLTLRIETRPDASASVLLQYEREVWSAERAEEFMATFLRMVDLVSDHSEGAGVAALLAVHRASAADGPRP
;
A
#
# COMPACT_ATOMS: atom_id res chain seq x y z
N MET A 1 -23.56 20.17 13.77
CA MET A 1 -23.70 19.99 15.23
C MET A 1 -24.30 21.24 15.88
N ARG A 2 -24.99 21.14 17.04
CA ARG A 2 -25.71 22.29 17.65
C ARG A 2 -24.75 23.33 18.27
N CYS A 3 -24.97 24.62 17.99
CA CYS A 3 -24.05 25.76 18.19
C CYS A 3 -23.52 26.08 19.62
N ARG A 4 -23.82 25.27 20.65
CA ARG A 4 -23.62 25.67 22.06
C ARG A 4 -22.16 25.74 22.53
N GLY A 5 -21.27 24.90 21.98
CA GLY A 5 -19.82 24.98 22.26
C GLY A 5 -19.13 26.12 21.50
N CYS A 6 -19.57 26.43 20.28
CA CYS A 6 -18.91 27.40 19.40
C CYS A 6 -19.14 28.87 19.81
N LEU A 7 -20.17 29.17 20.60
CA LEU A 7 -20.46 30.52 21.11
C LEU A 7 -19.53 30.89 22.28
N GLY A 8 -19.35 29.99 23.24
CA GLY A 8 -18.50 30.27 24.41
C GLY A 8 -17.01 30.39 24.08
N THR A 9 -16.53 29.69 23.06
CA THR A 9 -15.14 29.80 22.59
C THR A 9 -14.86 31.17 21.98
N THR A 10 -15.77 31.71 21.16
CA THR A 10 -15.67 33.06 20.57
C THR A 10 -15.73 34.15 21.64
N VAL A 11 -16.67 34.06 22.59
CA VAL A 11 -16.80 35.04 23.68
C VAL A 11 -15.55 35.05 24.58
N GLY A 12 -14.98 33.87 24.88
CA GLY A 12 -13.72 33.77 25.62
C GLY A 12 -12.51 34.32 24.84
N ALA A 13 -12.51 34.21 23.50
CA ALA A 13 -11.49 34.83 22.65
C ALA A 13 -11.59 36.37 22.68
N VAL A 14 -12.80 36.95 22.64
CA VAL A 14 -13.00 38.40 22.79
C VAL A 14 -12.50 38.89 24.16
N GLY A 15 -12.83 38.19 25.25
CA GLY A 15 -12.30 38.50 26.58
C GLY A 15 -10.78 38.44 26.66
N THR A 16 -10.16 37.45 26.01
CA THR A 16 -8.70 37.31 25.92
C THR A 16 -8.07 38.47 25.12
N SER A 17 -8.68 38.84 24.00
CA SER A 17 -8.25 39.95 23.15
C SER A 17 -8.30 41.31 23.87
N VAL A 18 -9.40 41.59 24.58
CA VAL A 18 -9.53 42.78 25.45
C VAL A 18 -8.48 42.78 26.56
N THR A 19 -8.22 41.62 27.18
CA THR A 19 -7.22 41.46 28.26
C THR A 19 -5.82 41.92 27.83
N LEU A 20 -5.39 41.57 26.62
CA LEU A 20 -4.06 41.86 26.09
C LEU A 20 -3.74 43.37 26.00
N LEU A 21 -4.75 44.22 25.78
CA LEU A 21 -4.56 45.68 25.75
C LEU A 21 -4.80 46.33 27.12
N VAL A 22 -5.80 45.87 27.87
CA VAL A 22 -6.23 46.49 29.13
C VAL A 22 -5.17 46.40 30.23
N TYR A 23 -4.48 45.26 30.36
CA TYR A 23 -3.49 45.06 31.44
C TYR A 23 -2.25 45.96 31.27
N PRO A 24 -1.62 46.04 30.08
CA PRO A 24 -0.55 47.00 29.82
C PRO A 24 -1.01 48.47 29.96
N LEU A 25 -2.22 48.83 29.51
CA LEU A 25 -2.75 50.19 29.68
C LEU A 25 -2.94 50.56 31.15
N LEU A 26 -3.43 49.64 31.99
CA LEU A 26 -3.56 49.88 33.43
C LEU A 26 -2.20 49.96 34.13
N ALA A 27 -1.25 49.08 33.79
CA ALA A 27 0.11 49.17 34.32
C ALA A 27 0.78 50.50 33.95
N LEU A 28 0.57 50.98 32.72
CA LEU A 28 1.10 52.26 32.27
C LEU A 28 0.40 53.44 32.95
N SER A 29 -0.93 53.41 33.14
CA SER A 29 -1.64 54.50 33.84
C SER A 29 -1.30 54.59 35.33
N LEU A 30 -0.96 53.46 35.97
CA LEU A 30 -0.53 53.43 37.38
C LEU A 30 0.94 53.83 37.57
N THR A 31 1.84 53.56 36.60
CA THR A 31 3.29 53.71 36.81
C THR A 31 3.98 54.75 35.93
N GLY A 32 3.32 55.21 34.86
CA GLY A 32 3.93 56.05 33.82
C GLY A 32 5.08 55.37 33.06
N SER A 33 5.32 54.06 33.25
CA SER A 33 6.50 53.35 32.74
C SER A 33 6.16 52.38 31.59
N PRO A 34 6.51 52.72 30.33
CA PRO A 34 6.47 51.81 29.19
C PRO A 34 7.17 50.47 29.43
N LEU A 35 8.26 50.50 30.20
CA LEU A 35 9.05 49.31 30.51
C LEU A 35 8.27 48.32 31.40
N LEU A 36 7.56 48.81 32.42
CA LEU A 36 6.77 47.95 33.32
C LEU A 36 5.55 47.36 32.59
N ALA A 37 4.89 48.15 31.74
CA ALA A 37 3.80 47.66 30.89
C ALA A 37 4.28 46.58 29.89
N GLY A 38 5.47 46.76 29.29
CA GLY A 38 6.09 45.75 28.42
C GLY A 38 6.52 44.48 29.16
N LEU A 39 7.13 44.61 30.34
CA LEU A 39 7.51 43.46 31.18
C LEU A 39 6.30 42.66 31.66
N LEU A 40 5.16 43.31 31.92
CA LEU A 40 3.91 42.65 32.28
C LEU A 40 3.41 41.75 31.14
N ALA A 41 3.37 42.27 29.91
CA ALA A 41 3.00 41.50 28.72
C ALA A 41 4.00 40.35 28.45
N ALA A 42 5.30 40.62 28.57
CA ALA A 42 6.35 39.61 28.42
C ALA A 42 6.22 38.47 29.44
N THR A 43 5.83 38.77 30.69
CA THR A 43 5.61 37.77 31.75
C THR A 43 4.51 36.77 31.37
N GLN A 44 3.37 37.28 30.88
CA GLN A 44 2.25 36.44 30.42
C GLN A 44 2.67 35.50 29.27
N SER A 45 3.39 36.04 28.28
CA SER A 45 3.87 35.28 27.12
C SER A 45 4.96 34.25 27.48
N ALA A 46 5.93 34.62 28.31
CA ALA A 46 7.00 33.72 28.74
C ALA A 46 6.46 32.49 29.47
N ILE A 47 5.46 32.69 30.35
CA ILE A 47 4.80 31.59 31.08
C ILE A 47 4.02 30.69 30.11
N ALA A 48 3.33 31.26 29.12
CA ALA A 48 2.63 30.49 28.10
C ALA A 48 3.57 29.62 27.26
N VAL A 49 4.76 30.13 26.91
CA VAL A 49 5.80 29.39 26.18
C VAL A 49 6.42 28.28 27.05
N VAL A 50 6.86 28.60 28.27
CA VAL A 50 7.55 27.65 29.16
C VAL A 50 6.62 26.51 29.61
N LEU A 51 5.35 26.82 29.92
CA LEU A 51 4.39 25.81 30.39
C LEU A 51 3.57 25.16 29.28
N GLY A 52 3.59 25.68 28.04
CA GLY A 52 2.77 25.17 26.94
C GLY A 52 3.06 23.71 26.58
N ILE A 53 4.34 23.31 26.57
CA ILE A 53 4.75 21.92 26.28
C ILE A 53 4.35 20.96 27.43
N PRO A 54 4.69 21.24 28.71
CA PRO A 54 4.18 20.46 29.84
C PRO A 54 2.66 20.40 29.94
N ALA A 55 1.96 21.48 29.61
CA ALA A 55 0.49 21.53 29.61
C ALA A 55 -0.13 20.70 28.49
N GLY A 56 0.54 20.59 27.34
CA GLY A 56 0.20 19.63 26.29
C GLY A 56 0.28 18.19 26.78
N ALA A 57 1.44 17.78 27.33
CA ALA A 57 1.61 16.43 27.90
C ALA A 57 0.62 16.14 29.06
N LEU A 58 0.28 17.15 29.87
CA LEU A 58 -0.75 17.03 30.91
C LEU A 58 -2.17 16.80 30.31
N ALA A 59 -2.45 17.33 29.13
CA ALA A 59 -3.74 17.24 28.44
C ALA A 59 -4.07 15.85 27.85
N ASP A 60 -3.05 15.01 27.70
CA ASP A 60 -3.20 13.63 27.24
C ASP A 60 -3.61 12.71 28.41
N HIS A 61 -3.11 12.99 29.62
CA HIS A 61 -3.35 12.18 30.81
C HIS A 61 -4.46 12.69 31.75
N VAL A 62 -4.79 13.99 31.73
CA VAL A 62 -5.89 14.56 32.54
C VAL A 62 -7.07 14.89 31.65
N SER A 63 -8.29 14.63 32.12
CA SER A 63 -9.49 14.84 31.30
C SER A 63 -9.62 16.28 30.82
N ARG A 64 -9.65 16.44 29.49
CA ARG A 64 -9.64 17.72 28.77
C ARG A 64 -10.70 18.70 29.28
N ARG A 65 -11.89 18.19 29.64
CA ARG A 65 -12.97 18.98 30.27
C ARG A 65 -12.58 19.58 31.63
N ARG A 66 -11.85 18.86 32.49
CA ARG A 66 -11.38 19.38 33.78
C ARG A 66 -10.31 20.46 33.59
N LEU A 67 -9.35 20.24 32.69
CA LEU A 67 -8.30 21.23 32.39
C LEU A 67 -8.88 22.53 31.81
N LEU A 68 -9.86 22.43 30.89
CA LEU A 68 -10.58 23.61 30.39
C LEU A 68 -11.32 24.35 31.51
N LEU A 69 -12.05 23.65 32.37
CA LEU A 69 -12.75 24.27 33.49
C LEU A 69 -11.80 24.94 34.49
N VAL A 70 -10.67 24.31 34.82
CA VAL A 70 -9.63 24.91 35.69
C VAL A 70 -9.04 26.15 35.03
N SER A 71 -8.72 26.11 33.73
CA SER A 71 -8.22 27.26 32.97
C SER A 71 -9.19 28.45 32.99
N GLU A 72 -10.47 28.24 32.65
CA GLU A 72 -11.47 29.31 32.65
C GLU A 72 -11.77 29.83 34.08
N ALA A 73 -11.74 28.97 35.09
CA ALA A 73 -11.89 29.37 36.49
C ALA A 73 -10.73 30.26 36.97
N LEU A 74 -9.48 29.92 36.62
CA LEU A 74 -8.30 30.73 36.94
C LEU A 74 -8.37 32.12 36.28
N ARG A 75 -8.79 32.20 35.01
CA ARG A 75 -9.00 33.49 34.31
C ARG A 75 -10.07 34.35 34.96
N THR A 76 -11.20 33.72 35.30
CA THR A 76 -12.34 34.37 35.95
C THR A 76 -11.93 34.92 37.32
N ALA A 77 -11.25 34.10 38.14
CA ALA A 77 -10.75 34.50 39.45
C ALA A 77 -9.71 35.63 39.38
N ALA A 78 -8.68 35.52 38.53
CA ALA A 78 -7.67 36.56 38.37
C ALA A 78 -8.28 37.91 37.94
N THR A 79 -9.19 37.87 36.96
CA THR A 79 -9.89 39.08 36.49
C THR A 79 -10.80 39.68 37.57
N ALA A 80 -11.49 38.85 38.35
CA ALA A 80 -12.31 39.31 39.46
C ALA A 80 -11.47 39.95 40.58
N CYS A 81 -10.29 39.39 40.89
CA CYS A 81 -9.36 39.98 41.85
C CYS A 81 -8.83 41.34 41.40
N VAL A 82 -8.45 41.49 40.12
CA VAL A 82 -8.01 42.78 39.58
C VAL A 82 -9.16 43.79 39.55
N LEU A 83 -10.36 43.38 39.13
CA LEU A 83 -11.56 44.24 39.17
C LEU A 83 -11.86 44.73 40.59
N ALA A 84 -11.81 43.84 41.58
CA ALA A 84 -12.02 44.20 42.98
C ALA A 84 -10.94 45.16 43.50
N ALA A 85 -9.67 44.93 43.16
CA ALA A 85 -8.57 45.82 43.53
C ALA A 85 -8.68 47.21 42.87
N VAL A 86 -9.13 47.28 41.62
CA VAL A 86 -9.40 48.55 40.90
C VAL A 86 -10.60 49.28 41.54
N LEU A 87 -11.69 48.58 41.87
CA LEU A 87 -12.87 49.19 42.51
C LEU A 87 -12.63 49.65 43.95
N LEU A 88 -11.65 49.05 44.64
CA LEU A 88 -11.24 49.41 46.00
C LEU A 88 -10.08 50.43 46.04
N ASP A 89 -9.60 50.89 44.88
CA ASP A 89 -8.43 51.76 44.71
C ASP A 89 -7.16 51.22 45.44
N ARG A 90 -6.96 49.90 45.36
CA ARG A 90 -5.87 49.15 45.99
C ARG A 90 -5.04 48.33 45.00
N ILE A 91 -5.18 48.60 43.71
CA ILE A 91 -4.40 47.92 42.68
C ILE A 91 -2.99 48.49 42.59
N ASP A 92 -1.99 47.64 42.82
CA ASP A 92 -0.59 47.97 42.66
C ASP A 92 0.01 47.20 41.46
N ILE A 93 1.22 47.57 41.06
CA ILE A 93 1.92 46.89 39.96
C ILE A 93 2.22 45.42 40.30
N GLY A 94 2.46 45.09 41.57
CA GLY A 94 2.67 43.71 42.04
C GLY A 94 1.44 42.83 41.83
N GLY A 95 0.24 43.32 42.19
CA GLY A 95 -1.03 42.66 41.92
C GLY A 95 -1.29 42.43 40.43
N LEU A 96 -0.89 43.35 39.55
CA LEU A 96 -0.96 43.14 38.10
C LEU A 96 -0.01 42.04 37.62
N PHE A 97 1.25 42.01 38.09
CA PHE A 97 2.17 40.91 37.77
C PHE A 97 1.66 39.55 38.26
N ALA A 98 1.11 39.48 39.47
CA ALA A 98 0.49 38.26 39.99
C ALA A 98 -0.69 37.78 39.11
N ALA A 99 -1.54 38.71 38.65
CA ALA A 99 -2.62 38.39 37.73
C ALA A 99 -2.11 37.95 36.34
N ALA A 100 -1.07 38.61 35.79
CA ALA A 100 -0.44 38.22 34.53
C ALA A 100 0.18 36.81 34.58
N VAL A 101 0.75 36.42 35.74
CA VAL A 101 1.21 35.04 35.98
C VAL A 101 0.06 34.04 35.87
N VAL A 102 -1.06 34.27 36.57
CA VAL A 102 -2.22 33.37 36.53
C VAL A 102 -2.85 33.31 35.13
N LEU A 103 -2.92 34.45 34.43
CA LEU A 103 -3.39 34.52 33.05
C LEU A 103 -2.45 33.73 32.11
N GLY A 104 -1.13 33.85 32.26
CA GLY A 104 -0.14 33.07 31.51
C GLY A 104 -0.29 31.55 31.73
N VAL A 105 -0.40 31.10 32.99
CA VAL A 105 -0.63 29.69 33.35
C VAL A 105 -1.93 29.17 32.72
N SER A 106 -3.01 29.95 32.80
CA SER A 106 -4.28 29.57 32.16
C SER A 106 -4.17 29.53 30.63
N GLY A 107 -3.36 30.40 30.02
CA GLY A 107 -3.08 30.41 28.58
C GLY A 107 -2.38 29.13 28.13
N ALA A 108 -1.34 28.71 28.86
CA ALA A 108 -0.61 27.48 28.61
C ALA A 108 -1.51 26.23 28.59
N ILE A 109 -2.52 26.17 29.47
CA ILE A 109 -3.45 25.04 29.56
C ILE A 109 -4.59 25.18 28.55
N GLY A 110 -5.25 26.33 28.48
CA GLY A 110 -6.50 26.51 27.75
C GLY A 110 -6.38 26.36 26.22
N MET A 111 -5.30 26.89 25.63
CA MET A 111 -5.10 26.87 24.17
C MET A 111 -4.85 25.46 23.60
N PRO A 112 -3.85 24.69 24.08
CA PRO A 112 -3.59 23.34 23.58
C PRO A 112 -4.77 22.40 23.79
N VAL A 113 -5.37 22.41 25.00
CA VAL A 113 -6.51 21.53 25.33
C VAL A 113 -7.72 21.84 24.44
N ARG A 114 -7.96 23.10 24.07
CA ARG A 114 -9.06 23.49 23.17
C ARG A 114 -8.84 22.99 21.74
N ARG A 115 -7.63 23.08 21.20
CA ARG A 115 -7.27 22.54 19.86
C ARG A 115 -7.30 20.99 19.85
N LEU A 116 -6.83 20.34 20.91
CA LEU A 116 -6.94 18.88 21.10
C LEU A 116 -8.39 18.41 21.25
N ALA A 117 -9.24 19.18 21.95
CA ALA A 117 -10.65 18.88 22.09
C ALA A 117 -11.40 18.95 20.75
N LEU A 118 -11.03 19.86 19.85
CA LEU A 118 -11.62 19.96 18.51
C LEU A 118 -11.44 18.68 17.70
N ARG A 119 -10.23 18.08 17.73
CA ARG A 119 -9.93 16.77 17.11
C ARG A 119 -10.78 15.63 17.68
N SER A 120 -11.16 15.69 18.96
CA SER A 120 -12.04 14.67 19.57
C SER A 120 -13.55 14.88 19.35
N ILE A 121 -13.95 15.96 18.65
CA ILE A 121 -15.35 16.27 18.34
C ILE A 121 -15.62 16.22 16.83
N VAL A 122 -14.65 16.62 16.01
CA VAL A 122 -14.79 16.78 14.56
C VAL A 122 -14.07 15.63 13.85
N PRO A 123 -14.72 14.91 12.92
CA PRO A 123 -14.07 13.92 12.05
C PRO A 123 -12.91 14.52 11.25
N ASP A 124 -11.86 13.73 10.99
CA ASP A 124 -10.61 14.23 10.40
C ASP A 124 -10.78 14.84 9.00
N GLU A 125 -11.80 14.43 8.23
CA GLU A 125 -12.14 15.02 6.93
C GLU A 125 -12.59 16.48 7.07
N GLN A 126 -13.25 16.81 8.19
CA GLN A 126 -13.76 18.15 8.51
C GLN A 126 -12.79 18.95 9.40
N LEU A 127 -11.72 18.33 9.92
CA LEU A 127 -10.80 18.97 10.86
C LEU A 127 -10.12 20.22 10.27
N ARG A 128 -9.71 20.19 8.99
CA ARG A 128 -9.15 21.38 8.31
C ARG A 128 -10.15 22.54 8.25
N GLN A 129 -11.41 22.25 7.96
CA GLN A 129 -12.47 23.25 7.92
C GLN A 129 -12.84 23.76 9.32
N ALA A 130 -12.81 22.90 10.33
CA ALA A 130 -13.06 23.30 11.71
C ALA A 130 -11.92 24.15 12.30
N LEU A 131 -10.67 23.83 11.95
CA LEU A 131 -9.50 24.64 12.29
C LEU A 131 -9.53 26.02 11.62
N SER A 132 -9.84 26.10 10.32
CA SER A 132 -9.96 27.42 9.66
C SER A 132 -11.13 28.24 10.22
N GLN A 133 -12.25 27.61 10.58
CA GLN A 133 -13.34 28.28 11.30
C GLN A 133 -12.97 28.72 12.71
N ASP A 134 -12.12 27.99 13.43
CA ASP A 134 -11.58 28.42 14.74
C ASP A 134 -10.68 29.65 14.57
N GLU A 135 -9.77 29.60 13.60
CA GLU A 135 -8.84 30.70 13.30
C GLU A 135 -9.57 31.97 12.86
N ILE A 136 -10.61 31.87 12.01
CA ILE A 136 -11.48 33.01 11.65
C ILE A 136 -12.17 33.60 12.89
N ARG A 137 -12.64 32.77 13.84
CA ARG A 137 -13.28 33.25 15.08
C ARG A 137 -12.31 33.98 16.00
N VAL A 138 -11.07 33.49 16.13
CA VAL A 138 -10.01 34.16 16.89
C VAL A 138 -9.67 35.52 16.26
N ASN A 139 -9.54 35.58 14.94
CA ASN A 139 -9.25 36.83 14.23
C ASN A 139 -10.39 37.87 14.33
N ILE A 140 -11.67 37.45 14.31
CA ILE A 140 -12.81 38.34 14.59
C ILE A 140 -12.74 38.90 16.04
N ALA A 141 -12.29 38.10 17.00
CA ALA A 141 -12.07 38.56 18.36
C ALA A 141 -10.88 39.54 18.49
N MET A 142 -9.82 39.35 17.69
CA MET A 142 -8.70 40.30 17.60
C MET A 142 -9.08 41.60 16.87
N LEU A 143 -10.03 41.56 15.93
CA LEU A 143 -10.57 42.76 15.28
C LEU A 143 -11.39 43.63 16.23
N THR A 144 -12.17 42.99 17.11
CA THR A 144 -13.18 43.66 17.95
C THR A 144 -12.73 43.97 19.38
N GLY A 145 -11.77 43.20 19.92
CA GLY A 145 -11.28 43.34 21.28
C GLY A 145 -10.52 44.66 21.57
N PRO A 146 -9.48 45.04 20.81
CA PRO A 146 -8.69 46.25 21.09
C PRO A 146 -9.50 47.57 21.02
N PRO A 147 -10.44 47.78 20.06
CA PRO A 147 -11.32 48.95 20.09
C PRO A 147 -12.27 48.94 21.29
N ALA A 148 -12.85 47.78 21.63
CA ALA A 148 -13.72 47.64 22.79
C ALA A 148 -12.95 47.95 24.08
N ALA A 149 -11.73 47.42 24.22
CA ALA A 149 -10.82 47.74 25.32
C ALA A 149 -10.56 49.25 25.43
N GLY A 150 -10.17 49.92 24.33
CA GLY A 150 -9.90 51.36 24.30
C GLY A 150 -11.12 52.22 24.66
N VAL A 151 -12.31 51.86 24.18
CA VAL A 151 -13.57 52.57 24.50
C VAL A 151 -13.98 52.34 25.96
N LEU A 152 -13.94 51.09 26.44
CA LEU A 152 -14.27 50.76 27.83
C LEU A 152 -13.29 51.42 28.81
N PHE A 153 -12.00 51.45 28.50
CA PHE A 153 -10.98 52.06 29.36
C PHE A 153 -11.16 53.58 29.45
N ALA A 154 -11.59 54.22 28.36
CA ALA A 154 -11.93 55.64 28.33
C ALA A 154 -13.20 56.01 29.11
N TRP A 155 -14.03 55.05 29.52
CA TRP A 155 -15.13 55.27 30.49
C TRP A 155 -14.67 55.14 31.94
N GLY A 156 -13.50 54.55 32.19
CA GLY A 156 -12.91 54.39 33.52
C GLY A 156 -12.24 53.02 33.69
N HIS A 157 -11.23 52.96 34.57
CA HIS A 157 -10.34 51.80 34.68
C HIS A 157 -11.05 50.47 35.01
N ALA A 158 -12.22 50.48 35.66
CA ALA A 158 -12.95 49.26 36.03
C ALA A 158 -13.77 48.64 34.87
N HIS A 159 -14.29 49.44 33.94
CA HIS A 159 -15.25 48.98 32.94
C HIS A 159 -14.73 47.86 32.02
N PRO A 160 -13.46 47.87 31.56
CA PRO A 160 -12.94 46.75 30.75
C PRO A 160 -12.90 45.44 31.52
N PHE A 161 -12.56 45.46 32.81
CA PHE A 161 -12.49 44.24 33.62
C PHE A 161 -13.88 43.66 33.91
N VAL A 162 -14.92 44.49 34.03
CA VAL A 162 -16.31 44.03 34.09
C VAL A 162 -16.69 43.28 32.81
N ALA A 163 -16.35 43.82 31.64
CA ALA A 163 -16.63 43.18 30.34
C ALA A 163 -15.83 41.88 30.16
N VAL A 164 -14.55 41.86 30.49
CA VAL A 164 -13.69 40.66 30.44
C VAL A 164 -14.19 39.59 31.39
N LEU A 165 -14.60 39.96 32.61
CA LEU A 165 -15.15 39.02 33.60
C LEU A 165 -16.45 38.40 33.10
N ALA A 166 -17.36 39.18 32.50
CA ALA A 166 -18.56 38.66 31.87
C ALA A 166 -18.23 37.67 30.72
N CYS A 167 -17.22 37.97 29.90
CA CYS A 167 -16.76 37.07 28.84
C CYS A 167 -16.22 35.74 29.38
N TYR A 168 -15.37 35.76 30.42
CA TYR A 168 -14.84 34.53 31.02
C TYR A 168 -15.92 33.73 31.76
N CYS A 169 -16.83 34.38 32.49
CA CYS A 169 -18.00 33.70 33.08
C CYS A 169 -18.86 32.99 32.02
N ALA A 170 -19.11 33.64 30.88
CA ALA A 170 -19.85 33.03 29.76
C ALA A 170 -19.08 31.87 29.11
N SER A 171 -17.75 31.99 28.96
CA SER A 171 -16.90 30.91 28.44
C SER A 171 -16.86 29.70 29.39
N MET A 172 -16.71 29.94 30.69
CA MET A 172 -16.74 28.92 31.74
C MET A 172 -18.10 28.19 31.79
N ALA A 173 -19.22 28.93 31.68
CA ALA A 173 -20.55 28.33 31.59
C ALA A 173 -20.72 27.44 30.34
N SER A 174 -20.19 27.86 29.18
CA SER A 174 -20.20 27.05 27.96
C SER A 174 -19.31 25.80 28.08
N ALA A 175 -18.13 25.92 28.69
CA ALA A 175 -17.24 24.78 28.98
C ALA A 175 -17.90 23.77 29.95
N PHE A 176 -18.66 24.26 30.93
CA PHE A 176 -19.42 23.41 31.86
C PHE A 176 -20.55 22.65 31.14
N LEU A 177 -21.29 23.31 30.26
CA LEU A 177 -22.40 22.72 29.51
C LEU A 177 -21.96 21.80 28.36
N THR A 178 -20.70 21.89 27.91
CA THR A 178 -20.18 21.07 26.82
C THR A 178 -19.81 19.67 27.31
N ARG A 179 -20.39 18.64 26.69
CA ARG A 179 -20.03 17.23 26.91
C ARG A 179 -18.89 16.86 25.96
N LEU A 180 -17.70 16.69 26.50
CA LEU A 180 -16.56 16.06 25.82
C LEU A 180 -16.54 14.56 26.15
N PRO A 181 -16.13 13.68 25.21
CA PRO A 181 -15.83 12.29 25.51
C PRO A 181 -14.82 12.17 26.65
N ALA A 182 -14.92 11.12 27.47
CA ALA A 182 -13.88 10.79 28.43
C ALA A 182 -12.71 10.11 27.71
N ASN A 183 -11.48 10.54 27.96
CA ASN A 183 -10.29 9.84 27.47
C ASN A 183 -10.32 8.39 28.01
N GLY A 184 -10.16 7.40 27.13
CA GLY A 184 -10.35 5.97 27.46
C GLY A 184 -9.20 5.29 28.20
N GLN A 185 -8.23 6.04 28.76
CA GLN A 185 -7.02 5.47 29.35
C GLN A 185 -6.62 6.12 30.68
N GLY A 186 -6.30 5.28 31.66
CA GLY A 186 -5.26 5.55 32.66
C GLY A 186 -5.59 6.45 33.86
N SER A 187 -6.20 5.89 34.91
CA SER A 187 -6.13 6.41 36.29
C SER A 187 -4.76 6.15 36.96
N GLY A 188 -3.68 6.12 36.17
CA GLY A 188 -2.31 5.92 36.66
C GLY A 188 -1.77 7.15 37.38
N ARG A 189 -0.91 6.95 38.38
CA ARG A 189 -0.22 8.06 39.07
C ARG A 189 0.74 8.75 38.10
N LEU A 190 0.39 9.98 37.69
CA LEU A 190 1.27 10.87 36.95
C LEU A 190 2.56 11.16 37.74
N SER A 191 3.64 10.49 37.36
CA SER A 191 4.98 10.78 37.87
C SER A 191 5.54 12.02 37.18
N ALA A 192 6.14 12.94 37.94
CA ALA A 192 6.83 14.11 37.39
C ALA A 192 7.90 13.71 36.34
N ARG A 193 8.54 12.54 36.49
CA ARG A 193 9.48 12.01 35.49
C ARG A 193 8.82 11.63 34.16
N ALA A 194 7.60 11.09 34.19
CA ALA A 194 6.86 10.75 32.97
C ALA A 194 6.46 12.01 32.19
N LEU A 195 6.00 13.05 32.90
CA LEU A 195 5.60 14.32 32.29
C LEU A 195 6.80 15.08 31.69
N VAL A 196 7.97 15.04 32.35
CA VAL A 196 9.23 15.56 31.81
C VAL A 196 9.72 14.74 30.60
N ALA A 197 9.60 13.41 30.64
CA ALA A 197 9.99 12.54 29.52
C ALA A 197 9.12 12.78 28.27
N GLY A 198 7.79 12.84 28.43
CA GLY A 198 6.86 13.15 27.34
C GLY A 198 7.08 14.55 26.76
N SER A 199 7.33 15.55 27.62
CA SER A 199 7.64 16.93 27.20
C SER A 199 8.91 17.04 26.35
N ALA A 200 9.85 16.08 26.47
CA ALA A 200 11.09 16.07 25.68
C ALA A 200 10.92 15.50 24.26
N VAL A 201 9.82 14.81 23.94
CA VAL A 201 9.61 14.18 22.63
C VAL A 201 9.42 15.23 21.53
N GLY A 202 8.52 16.19 21.73
CA GLY A 202 8.23 17.25 20.75
C GLY A 202 9.46 18.04 20.31
N PRO A 203 10.25 18.63 21.22
CA PRO A 203 11.48 19.34 20.88
C PRO A 203 12.53 18.47 20.18
N ARG A 204 12.63 17.17 20.52
CA ARG A 204 13.55 16.23 19.85
C ARG A 204 13.15 15.93 18.41
N VAL A 205 11.84 15.80 18.14
CA VAL A 205 11.34 15.64 16.76
C VAL A 205 11.58 16.92 15.95
N LEU A 206 11.26 18.07 16.55
CA LEU A 206 11.41 19.39 15.93
C LEU A 206 12.87 19.72 15.57
N TRP A 207 13.85 19.31 16.39
CA TRP A 207 15.28 19.46 16.10
C TRP A 207 15.86 18.42 15.12
N LYS A 208 15.17 17.31 14.85
CA LYS A 208 15.59 16.33 13.84
C LYS A 208 15.14 16.72 12.43
N ASP A 209 13.97 17.33 12.30
CA ASP A 209 13.42 17.74 11.00
C ASP A 209 13.87 19.17 10.61
N PRO A 210 14.59 19.35 9.48
CA PRO A 210 15.11 20.65 9.07
C PRO A 210 14.02 21.63 8.63
N VAL A 211 12.87 21.16 8.13
CA VAL A 211 11.74 21.98 7.69
C VAL A 211 10.97 22.46 8.92
N LEU A 212 10.60 21.57 9.84
CA LEU A 212 9.93 21.94 11.09
C LEU A 212 10.77 22.89 11.93
N ARG A 213 12.10 22.67 12.01
CA ARG A 213 13.04 23.61 12.64
C ARG A 213 13.00 24.99 11.99
N SER A 214 13.02 25.06 10.66
CA SER A 214 13.06 26.33 9.92
C SER A 214 11.73 27.09 10.02
N VAL A 215 10.60 26.39 9.87
CA VAL A 215 9.25 26.97 10.03
C VAL A 215 9.04 27.45 11.47
N THR A 216 9.41 26.64 12.47
CA THR A 216 9.30 27.04 13.88
C THR A 216 10.21 28.24 14.19
N GLY A 217 11.43 28.27 13.65
CA GLY A 217 12.34 29.40 13.79
C GLY A 217 11.79 30.69 13.18
N LEU A 218 11.19 30.60 11.98
CA LEU A 218 10.53 31.72 11.31
C LEU A 218 9.32 32.22 12.11
N MET A 219 8.44 31.32 12.56
CA MET A 219 7.28 31.68 13.39
C MET A 219 7.69 32.24 14.75
N ALA A 220 8.77 31.74 15.37
CA ALA A 220 9.29 32.29 16.62
C ALA A 220 9.84 33.71 16.43
N LEU A 221 10.56 33.95 15.33
CA LEU A 221 11.07 35.27 14.96
C LEU A 221 9.93 36.26 14.66
N GLU A 222 8.92 35.82 13.90
CA GLU A 222 7.69 36.59 13.63
C GLU A 222 7.00 37.00 14.92
N ASN A 223 6.67 36.04 15.79
CA ASN A 223 6.02 36.31 17.08
C ASN A 223 6.83 37.27 17.97
N PHE A 224 8.16 37.15 17.98
CA PHE A 224 9.05 38.04 18.75
C PHE A 224 9.04 39.48 18.22
N ILE A 225 9.19 39.66 16.90
CA ILE A 225 9.14 40.98 16.26
C ILE A 225 7.76 41.62 16.45
N PHE A 226 6.69 40.85 16.23
CA PHE A 226 5.33 41.35 16.24
C PHE A 226 4.88 41.80 17.64
N ALA A 227 5.22 41.04 18.68
CA ALA A 227 4.97 41.43 20.07
C ALA A 227 5.68 42.74 20.45
N ALA A 228 6.91 42.94 19.98
CA ALA A 228 7.65 44.18 20.19
C ALA A 228 7.00 45.37 19.47
N LEU A 229 6.59 45.19 18.20
CA LEU A 229 5.95 46.23 17.40
C LEU A 229 4.65 46.75 18.04
N ASN A 230 3.79 45.87 18.54
CA ASN A 230 2.54 46.30 19.19
C ASN A 230 2.78 47.16 20.44
N ILE A 231 3.78 46.79 21.27
CA ILE A 231 4.16 47.60 22.46
C ILE A 231 4.78 48.93 22.04
N ILE A 232 5.65 48.95 21.02
CA ILE A 232 6.24 50.19 20.47
C ILE A 232 5.14 51.12 19.94
N LEU A 233 4.14 50.58 19.23
CA LEU A 233 3.05 51.35 18.64
C LEU A 233 2.14 51.98 19.69
N ILE A 234 1.78 51.24 20.74
CA ILE A 234 1.01 51.76 21.90
C ILE A 234 1.77 52.93 22.55
N ASN A 235 3.04 52.72 22.90
CA ASN A 235 3.86 53.75 23.54
C ASN A 235 4.09 54.96 22.63
N TYR A 236 4.30 54.75 21.33
CA TYR A 236 4.46 55.83 20.35
C TYR A 236 3.21 56.70 20.28
N PHE A 237 2.02 56.11 20.11
CA PHE A 237 0.77 56.87 20.06
C PHE A 237 0.49 57.62 21.37
N GLN A 238 0.76 57.02 22.53
CA GLN A 238 0.60 57.72 23.82
C GLN A 238 1.62 58.84 24.02
N SER A 239 2.86 58.70 23.53
CA SER A 239 3.85 59.79 23.52
C SER A 239 3.42 61.00 22.66
N LYS A 240 2.46 60.79 21.74
CA LYS A 240 1.81 61.83 20.93
C LYS A 240 0.47 62.31 21.48
N GLY A 241 0.07 61.85 22.67
CA GLY A 241 -1.20 62.22 23.31
C GLY A 241 -2.45 61.63 22.65
N VAL A 242 -2.30 60.58 21.84
CA VAL A 242 -3.43 59.91 21.18
C VAL A 242 -4.27 59.15 22.21
N ASP A 243 -5.60 59.21 22.08
CA ASP A 243 -6.51 58.60 23.04
C ASP A 243 -6.62 57.07 22.90
N ALA A 244 -7.01 56.40 23.98
CA ALA A 244 -7.08 54.93 24.04
C ALA A 244 -8.00 54.31 22.97
N LYS A 245 -9.04 55.04 22.51
CA LYS A 245 -9.95 54.59 21.45
C LYS A 245 -9.25 54.52 20.11
N THR A 246 -8.49 55.56 19.75
CA THR A 246 -7.73 55.62 18.50
C THR A 246 -6.58 54.60 18.50
N ILE A 247 -5.95 54.36 19.65
CA ILE A 247 -4.94 53.30 19.81
C ILE A 247 -5.56 51.92 19.59
N GLY A 248 -6.71 51.64 20.21
CA GLY A 248 -7.45 50.38 20.01
C GLY A 248 -7.88 50.18 18.56
N LEU A 249 -8.30 51.25 17.87
CA LEU A 249 -8.65 51.22 16.44
C LEU A 249 -7.43 50.98 15.53
N ALA A 250 -6.27 51.58 15.84
CA ALA A 250 -5.05 51.38 15.07
C ALA A 250 -4.55 49.93 15.15
N LEU A 251 -4.61 49.32 16.34
CA LEU A 251 -4.25 47.92 16.55
C LEU A 251 -5.17 46.93 15.82
N SER A 252 -6.43 47.29 15.54
CA SER A 252 -7.33 46.45 14.72
C SER A 252 -6.86 46.26 13.27
N GLY A 253 -5.92 47.06 12.77
CA GLY A 253 -5.31 46.87 11.45
C GLY A 253 -4.63 45.51 11.29
N GLU A 254 -4.10 44.95 12.39
CA GLU A 254 -3.53 43.59 12.47
C GLU A 254 -4.54 42.53 12.01
N ALA A 255 -5.74 42.55 12.60
CA ALA A 255 -6.78 41.58 12.28
C ALA A 255 -7.35 41.75 10.87
N ILE A 256 -7.36 42.98 10.33
CA ILE A 256 -7.66 43.22 8.90
C ILE A 256 -6.60 42.56 8.02
N GLY A 257 -5.32 42.63 8.40
CA GLY A 257 -4.21 41.93 7.74
C GLY A 257 -4.42 40.42 7.71
N TYR A 258 -4.65 39.79 8.86
CA TYR A 258 -4.91 38.34 8.95
C TYR A 258 -6.15 37.90 8.15
N LEU A 259 -7.26 38.63 8.25
CA LEU A 259 -8.48 38.33 7.48
C LEU A 259 -8.25 38.51 5.96
N THR A 260 -7.44 39.48 5.56
CA THR A 260 -7.07 39.69 4.15
C THR A 260 -6.16 38.56 3.65
N GLY A 261 -5.17 38.14 4.45
CA GLY A 261 -4.31 36.99 4.16
C GLY A 261 -5.10 35.69 4.00
N ALA A 262 -5.98 35.38 4.97
CA ALA A 262 -6.87 34.23 4.89
C ALA A 262 -7.79 34.29 3.66
N ALA A 263 -8.35 35.46 3.33
CA ALA A 263 -9.18 35.64 2.14
C ALA A 263 -8.37 35.51 0.83
N LEU A 264 -7.10 35.91 0.81
CA LEU A 264 -6.20 35.76 -0.35
C LEU A 264 -5.83 34.30 -0.59
N VAL A 265 -5.49 33.54 0.46
CA VAL A 265 -5.24 32.09 0.36
C VAL A 265 -6.49 31.36 -0.14
N THR A 266 -7.65 31.62 0.48
CA THR A 266 -8.93 31.03 0.07
C THR A 266 -9.31 31.43 -1.37
N ARG A 267 -8.93 32.63 -1.82
CA ARG A 267 -9.09 33.08 -3.21
C ARG A 267 -8.12 32.43 -4.18
N GLN A 268 -6.88 32.10 -3.79
CA GLN A 268 -5.96 31.33 -4.65
C GLN A 268 -6.49 29.91 -4.86
N GLU A 269 -6.99 29.26 -3.80
CA GLU A 269 -7.65 27.96 -3.90
C GLU A 269 -8.91 28.02 -4.79
N HIS A 270 -9.78 29.00 -4.58
CA HIS A 270 -10.98 29.17 -5.41
C HIS A 270 -10.67 29.59 -6.85
N ALA A 271 -9.68 30.46 -7.12
CA ALA A 271 -9.26 30.81 -8.48
C ALA A 271 -8.65 29.61 -9.20
N GLY A 272 -7.90 28.76 -8.49
CA GLY A 272 -7.42 27.46 -8.97
C GLY A 272 -8.53 26.43 -9.21
N ALA A 273 -9.69 26.57 -8.55
CA ALA A 273 -10.88 25.76 -8.80
C ALA A 273 -11.79 26.33 -9.91
N GLU A 274 -11.88 27.66 -10.05
CA GLU A 274 -12.65 28.33 -11.10
C GLU A 274 -11.95 28.28 -12.47
N THR A 275 -10.62 28.32 -12.53
CA THR A 275 -9.87 28.01 -13.76
C THR A 275 -10.14 26.57 -14.21
N ARG A 276 -10.13 25.59 -13.30
CA ARG A 276 -10.55 24.21 -13.57
C ARG A 276 -11.99 24.10 -14.06
N ARG A 277 -12.94 24.83 -13.43
CA ARG A 277 -14.35 24.86 -13.88
C ARG A 277 -14.54 25.55 -15.23
N ARG A 278 -13.80 26.62 -15.53
CA ARG A 278 -13.86 27.30 -16.84
C ARG A 278 -13.24 26.47 -17.96
N ALA A 279 -12.17 25.71 -17.67
CA ALA A 279 -11.64 24.72 -18.59
C ALA A 279 -12.69 23.62 -18.91
N GLY A 280 -13.30 23.01 -17.87
CA GLY A 280 -14.33 21.99 -18.07
C GLY A 280 -15.66 22.49 -18.68
N ALA A 281 -15.96 23.79 -18.58
CA ALA A 281 -17.15 24.38 -19.20
C ALA A 281 -16.95 24.76 -20.69
N GLY A 282 -15.72 24.72 -21.21
CA GLY A 282 -15.41 24.98 -22.62
C GLY A 282 -15.99 23.92 -23.56
N ASP A 283 -15.83 22.64 -23.21
CA ASP A 283 -16.24 21.51 -24.06
C ASP A 283 -17.76 21.33 -24.17
N LEU A 284 -18.53 21.74 -23.15
CA LEU A 284 -19.98 21.57 -23.14
C LEU A 284 -20.75 22.51 -24.09
N ARG A 285 -20.06 23.42 -24.81
CA ARG A 285 -20.68 24.29 -25.82
C ARG A 285 -20.62 23.78 -27.26
N GLN A 286 -19.91 22.68 -27.56
CA GLN A 286 -19.86 22.14 -28.93
C GLN A 286 -20.93 21.08 -29.27
N LEU A 287 -21.70 20.60 -28.29
CA LEU A 287 -22.59 19.42 -28.47
C LEU A 287 -24.07 19.72 -28.77
N HIS A 288 -24.47 20.95 -29.10
CA HIS A 288 -25.87 21.30 -29.40
C HIS A 288 -26.07 22.09 -30.71
N HIS A 289 -26.10 21.36 -31.84
CA HIS A 289 -26.79 21.81 -33.06
C HIS A 289 -28.19 21.17 -33.15
N PRO A 290 -29.28 21.95 -33.32
CA PRO A 290 -30.64 21.41 -33.29
C PRO A 290 -31.12 20.94 -34.68
N ARG A 291 -31.47 19.65 -34.81
CA ARG A 291 -32.26 19.17 -35.96
C ARG A 291 -33.76 19.44 -35.73
N ARG A 292 -34.35 20.34 -36.52
CA ARG A 292 -35.80 20.60 -36.53
C ARG A 292 -36.54 19.69 -37.52
N GLY A 293 -37.45 18.88 -36.97
CA GLY A 293 -38.82 18.75 -37.46
C GLY A 293 -39.14 17.76 -38.59
N ARG A 294 -40.05 16.82 -38.29
CA ARG A 294 -41.47 16.99 -38.67
C ARG A 294 -42.40 16.15 -37.79
N SER A 295 -43.68 16.51 -37.83
CA SER A 295 -44.71 16.15 -36.86
C SER A 295 -45.58 14.96 -37.26
N ALA A 296 -46.00 14.16 -36.28
CA ALA A 296 -47.33 13.55 -36.26
C ALA A 296 -47.89 13.60 -34.82
N ARG A 297 -49.20 13.80 -34.69
CA ARG A 297 -49.87 14.14 -33.42
C ARG A 297 -51.02 13.15 -33.18
N GLN A 298 -51.32 12.90 -31.90
CA GLN A 298 -52.64 12.51 -31.36
C GLN A 298 -53.13 11.04 -31.36
N ARG A 299 -53.73 10.71 -30.19
CA ARG A 299 -54.92 9.86 -29.91
C ARG A 299 -54.77 8.39 -29.45
N ARG A 300 -54.90 8.23 -28.12
CA ARG A 300 -55.89 7.39 -27.39
C ARG A 300 -56.47 6.12 -28.06
N GLY A 301 -56.24 4.96 -27.42
CA GLY A 301 -57.08 3.75 -27.42
C GLY A 301 -56.42 2.71 -26.51
N ARG A 302 -56.93 2.44 -25.30
CA ARG A 302 -58.01 1.51 -24.88
C ARG A 302 -57.65 0.01 -24.95
N CYS A 303 -58.02 -0.66 -23.87
CA CYS A 303 -57.89 -2.08 -23.53
C CYS A 303 -58.30 -3.07 -24.63
N ALA A 304 -57.74 -4.28 -24.63
CA ALA A 304 -58.43 -5.49 -24.13
C ALA A 304 -57.50 -6.74 -24.09
N ALA A 305 -57.98 -7.76 -23.37
CA ALA A 305 -57.34 -9.04 -23.06
C ALA A 305 -57.03 -9.98 -24.25
N GLY A 306 -56.18 -10.99 -24.01
CA GLY A 306 -55.93 -12.09 -24.94
C GLY A 306 -54.96 -13.16 -24.42
N THR A 307 -55.48 -14.20 -23.78
CA THR A 307 -54.83 -15.47 -23.39
C THR A 307 -55.80 -16.62 -23.72
N PRO A 308 -55.42 -17.91 -23.78
CA PRO A 308 -54.09 -18.56 -23.84
C PRO A 308 -54.04 -19.61 -25.00
N ASP A 309 -53.36 -20.76 -24.75
CA ASP A 309 -53.40 -22.05 -25.48
C ASP A 309 -52.62 -22.17 -26.82
N ALA A 310 -52.04 -23.33 -27.18
CA ALA A 310 -51.90 -24.61 -26.46
C ALA A 310 -50.69 -25.45 -26.95
N ALA A 311 -50.40 -26.49 -26.17
CA ALA A 311 -49.37 -27.51 -26.33
C ALA A 311 -49.34 -28.29 -27.67
N HIS A 312 -48.17 -28.89 -27.98
CA HIS A 312 -48.15 -30.26 -28.51
C HIS A 312 -46.94 -31.09 -27.99
N ARG A 313 -47.16 -32.40 -27.90
CA ARG A 313 -46.26 -33.45 -27.36
C ARG A 313 -45.57 -34.22 -28.48
N HIS A 314 -44.44 -34.88 -28.19
CA HIS A 314 -44.03 -36.26 -28.58
C HIS A 314 -42.64 -36.52 -27.92
N ARG A 315 -42.35 -37.54 -27.07
CA ARG A 315 -42.35 -39.03 -27.24
C ARG A 315 -41.66 -39.46 -28.56
N THR A 316 -40.68 -40.38 -28.68
CA THR A 316 -40.06 -41.41 -27.81
C THR A 316 -38.79 -41.95 -28.56
N ALA A 317 -37.85 -42.78 -28.06
CA ALA A 317 -37.65 -43.52 -26.80
C ALA A 317 -36.14 -43.85 -26.53
N VAL A 318 -35.89 -44.54 -25.41
CA VAL A 318 -34.67 -45.23 -24.91
C VAL A 318 -34.04 -46.24 -25.88
N SER A 319 -32.69 -46.33 -25.92
CA SER A 319 -31.92 -47.59 -25.78
C SER A 319 -30.39 -47.40 -25.72
N ASP A 320 -29.77 -48.04 -24.73
CA ASP A 320 -28.34 -48.38 -24.57
C ASP A 320 -28.31 -49.92 -24.38
N PRO A 321 -27.32 -50.71 -24.88
CA PRO A 321 -26.04 -50.83 -24.17
C PRO A 321 -24.76 -51.07 -25.04
N ARG A 322 -23.62 -50.64 -24.46
CA ARG A 322 -22.26 -51.26 -24.35
C ARG A 322 -21.98 -52.65 -25.01
N PRO A 323 -20.70 -53.12 -25.07
CA PRO A 323 -19.47 -52.51 -25.59
C PRO A 323 -18.62 -53.50 -26.46
N ALA A 324 -17.62 -53.05 -27.23
CA ALA A 324 -16.62 -53.96 -27.82
C ALA A 324 -15.28 -53.28 -28.11
N ALA A 325 -14.19 -54.04 -27.97
CA ALA A 325 -12.81 -53.60 -28.24
C ALA A 325 -12.22 -54.28 -29.49
N ARG A 326 -11.41 -53.55 -30.27
CA ARG A 326 -10.05 -53.97 -30.73
C ARG A 326 -9.48 -53.05 -31.82
N ARG A 327 -8.15 -52.88 -31.74
CA ARG A 327 -7.12 -52.67 -32.81
C ARG A 327 -7.54 -51.98 -34.11
N GLY A 328 -6.81 -50.93 -34.49
CA GLY A 328 -6.93 -50.32 -35.81
C GLY A 328 -6.29 -51.16 -36.93
N ASP A 329 -6.58 -50.76 -38.17
CA ASP A 329 -5.54 -50.52 -39.17
C ASP A 329 -6.05 -49.60 -40.32
N ARG A 330 -5.12 -48.85 -40.93
CA ARG A 330 -5.17 -48.21 -42.28
C ARG A 330 -6.02 -46.96 -42.57
N LEU A 331 -5.29 -45.84 -42.64
CA LEU A 331 -5.53 -44.72 -43.56
C LEU A 331 -5.21 -45.10 -45.03
N PRO A 332 -5.83 -44.46 -46.04
CA PRO A 332 -5.35 -44.44 -47.42
C PRO A 332 -4.32 -43.32 -47.68
N GLN A 333 -3.25 -43.69 -48.37
CA GLN A 333 -2.21 -42.84 -49.02
C GLN A 333 -2.81 -42.09 -50.24
N THR A 334 -2.27 -41.04 -50.91
CA THR A 334 -0.99 -40.26 -51.00
C THR A 334 -1.29 -39.03 -51.95
N PRO A 335 -0.37 -38.25 -52.60
CA PRO A 335 1.12 -38.10 -52.57
C PRO A 335 1.58 -36.61 -52.33
N HIS A 336 2.85 -36.12 -52.37
CA HIS A 336 4.15 -36.53 -52.95
C HIS A 336 5.37 -36.04 -52.12
N ARG A 337 6.44 -36.86 -52.09
CA ARG A 337 7.92 -36.60 -52.23
C ARG A 337 8.52 -35.24 -51.78
N HIS A 338 9.71 -35.13 -51.14
CA HIS A 338 10.88 -36.02 -50.96
C HIS A 338 11.75 -35.56 -49.77
N LEU A 339 12.21 -36.47 -48.88
CA LEU A 339 13.65 -36.76 -48.60
C LEU A 339 13.84 -37.67 -47.36
N ALA A 340 14.63 -38.72 -47.57
CA ALA A 340 15.23 -39.63 -46.59
C ALA A 340 16.54 -39.02 -46.05
N CYS A 341 17.20 -39.47 -44.98
CA CYS A 341 16.92 -40.39 -43.86
C CYS A 341 18.14 -40.32 -42.92
N LEU A 342 17.96 -40.42 -41.60
CA LEU A 342 18.98 -41.02 -40.72
C LEU A 342 18.31 -41.52 -39.43
N ILE A 343 18.23 -42.84 -39.31
CA ILE A 343 17.72 -43.54 -38.13
C ILE A 343 18.92 -43.85 -37.23
N HIS A 344 18.92 -43.36 -35.99
CA HIS A 344 19.71 -43.97 -34.92
C HIS A 344 18.80 -44.68 -33.92
N LEU A 345 19.10 -45.95 -33.68
CA LEU A 345 18.46 -46.80 -32.69
C LEU A 345 18.77 -46.31 -31.26
N PRO A 346 17.86 -46.51 -30.29
CA PRO A 346 18.12 -46.12 -28.91
C PRO A 346 19.19 -47.01 -28.26
N PRO A 347 20.11 -46.45 -27.44
CA PRO A 347 20.94 -47.25 -26.56
C PRO A 347 20.09 -47.90 -25.45
N ARG A 348 20.63 -48.98 -24.88
CA ARG A 348 19.89 -49.91 -24.01
C ARG A 348 19.50 -49.27 -22.68
N THR A 349 18.24 -49.45 -22.28
CA THR A 349 17.74 -49.16 -20.94
C THR A 349 18.42 -50.04 -19.89
N HIS A 350 19.20 -49.44 -19.00
CA HIS A 350 19.44 -50.02 -17.68
C HIS A 350 18.26 -49.64 -16.78
N VAL A 351 17.48 -50.64 -16.38
CA VAL A 351 16.42 -50.49 -15.39
C VAL A 351 17.07 -50.47 -14.01
N ILE A 352 17.11 -49.29 -13.37
CA ILE A 352 17.36 -49.17 -11.94
C ILE A 352 16.01 -49.07 -11.24
N THR A 353 15.74 -50.00 -10.33
CA THR A 353 14.53 -50.07 -9.53
C THR A 353 14.79 -49.67 -8.08
N ASN A 354 13.72 -49.21 -7.42
CA ASN A 354 13.59 -48.83 -6.01
C ASN A 354 14.27 -47.54 -5.54
N GLN A 355 13.42 -46.65 -5.01
CA GLN A 355 13.78 -45.55 -4.14
C GLN A 355 14.45 -46.08 -2.85
N ARG A 356 15.61 -45.52 -2.52
CA ARG A 356 16.09 -45.39 -1.14
C ARG A 356 16.52 -43.94 -0.93
N HIS A 357 16.46 -43.45 0.30
CA HIS A 357 17.01 -42.14 0.65
C HIS A 357 18.54 -42.22 0.63
N GLU A 358 19.14 -41.83 -0.49
CA GLU A 358 20.59 -41.70 -0.62
C GLU A 358 21.06 -40.51 0.23
N HIS A 359 21.78 -40.82 1.30
CA HIS A 359 22.67 -39.87 1.96
C HIS A 359 23.99 -39.86 1.16
N ALA A 360 24.63 -38.71 1.04
CA ALA A 360 25.88 -38.59 0.31
C ALA A 360 27.00 -39.43 0.96
N PRO A 361 27.83 -40.16 0.20
CA PRO A 361 29.07 -40.71 0.73
C PRO A 361 30.00 -39.58 1.19
N ALA A 362 30.83 -39.86 2.21
CA ALA A 362 31.69 -38.85 2.84
C ALA A 362 32.62 -38.15 1.82
N ASP A 363 33.17 -38.95 0.89
CA ASP A 363 34.00 -38.51 -0.24
C ASP A 363 33.17 -38.54 -1.54
N LEU A 364 32.61 -37.39 -1.92
CA LEU A 364 31.99 -37.20 -3.24
C LEU A 364 33.08 -36.93 -4.28
N ASP A 365 33.41 -37.93 -5.10
CA ASP A 365 34.16 -37.66 -6.33
C ASP A 365 33.30 -36.90 -7.36
N HIS A 366 33.95 -36.37 -8.40
CA HIS A 366 33.29 -35.55 -9.42
C HIS A 366 32.21 -36.31 -10.20
N GLY A 367 32.32 -37.64 -10.36
CA GLY A 367 31.31 -38.46 -11.03
C GLY A 367 30.05 -38.61 -10.19
N HIS A 368 30.18 -38.94 -8.91
CA HIS A 368 29.04 -39.03 -8.00
C HIS A 368 28.36 -37.66 -7.78
N LEU A 369 29.14 -36.57 -7.80
CA LEU A 369 28.57 -35.22 -7.76
C LEU A 369 27.79 -34.89 -9.04
N GLN A 370 28.29 -35.28 -10.22
CA GLN A 370 27.61 -35.09 -11.51
C GLN A 370 26.27 -35.85 -11.54
N ASP A 371 26.28 -37.12 -11.12
CA ASP A 371 25.08 -37.95 -11.06
C ASP A 371 24.05 -37.36 -10.09
N LEU A 372 24.48 -36.84 -8.92
CA LEU A 372 23.61 -36.18 -7.96
C LEU A 372 22.98 -34.89 -8.52
N VAL A 373 23.78 -34.07 -9.20
CA VAL A 373 23.34 -32.83 -9.87
C VAL A 373 22.28 -33.16 -10.93
N CYS A 374 22.55 -34.12 -11.82
CA CYS A 374 21.61 -34.56 -12.85
C CYS A 374 20.34 -35.18 -12.24
N ALA A 375 20.46 -35.99 -11.18
CA ALA A 375 19.31 -36.61 -10.52
C ALA A 375 18.37 -35.57 -9.87
N GLN A 376 18.91 -34.55 -9.19
CA GLN A 376 18.07 -33.48 -8.64
C GLN A 376 17.47 -32.58 -9.74
N ALA A 377 18.18 -32.39 -10.86
CA ALA A 377 17.64 -31.68 -12.02
C ALA A 377 16.47 -32.45 -12.65
N THR A 378 16.62 -33.75 -12.92
CA THR A 378 15.55 -34.63 -13.42
C THR A 378 14.32 -34.59 -12.51
N ALA A 379 14.51 -34.60 -11.20
CA ALA A 379 13.41 -34.56 -10.23
C ALA A 379 12.64 -33.22 -10.18
N VAL A 380 13.18 -32.14 -10.77
CA VAL A 380 12.53 -30.81 -10.85
C VAL A 380 12.00 -30.51 -12.25
N LEU A 381 12.73 -30.92 -13.29
CA LEU A 381 12.38 -30.71 -14.69
C LEU A 381 11.40 -31.77 -15.22
N GLY A 382 11.27 -32.92 -14.54
CA GLY A 382 10.28 -33.95 -14.86
C GLY A 382 10.68 -34.90 -16.00
N GLY A 383 11.94 -34.88 -16.43
CA GLY A 383 12.47 -35.71 -17.51
C GLY A 383 13.95 -36.08 -17.30
N PRO A 384 14.50 -37.04 -18.07
CA PRO A 384 15.91 -37.40 -18.00
C PRO A 384 16.80 -36.22 -18.42
N VAL A 385 17.95 -36.09 -17.76
CA VAL A 385 18.92 -34.99 -17.93
C VAL A 385 20.31 -35.57 -18.17
N ALA A 386 21.06 -35.03 -19.12
CA ALA A 386 22.48 -35.31 -19.35
C ALA A 386 23.38 -34.20 -18.79
N ALA A 387 24.66 -34.52 -18.55
CA ALA A 387 25.64 -33.56 -18.00
C ALA A 387 25.86 -32.33 -18.90
N SER A 388 25.74 -32.50 -20.22
CA SER A 388 25.88 -31.43 -21.22
C SER A 388 24.61 -30.62 -21.48
N ASP A 389 23.50 -30.91 -20.76
CA ASP A 389 22.25 -30.18 -20.97
C ASP A 389 22.26 -28.85 -20.21
N ASN A 390 21.62 -27.84 -20.78
CA ASN A 390 21.37 -26.56 -20.10
C ASN A 390 20.03 -26.61 -19.33
N PHE A 391 20.04 -26.19 -18.06
CA PHE A 391 18.86 -26.20 -17.19
C PHE A 391 17.65 -25.46 -17.79
N PHE A 392 17.87 -24.32 -18.44
CA PHE A 392 16.80 -23.48 -19.02
C PHE A 392 16.36 -23.99 -20.39
N ALA A 393 17.26 -24.57 -21.19
CA ALA A 393 16.91 -25.23 -22.45
C ALA A 393 15.96 -26.42 -22.25
N LEU A 394 16.08 -27.14 -21.12
CA LEU A 394 15.15 -28.20 -20.70
C LEU A 394 13.84 -27.67 -20.08
N GLY A 395 13.50 -26.39 -20.26
CA GLY A 395 12.27 -25.79 -19.72
C GLY A 395 12.36 -25.42 -18.24
N GLY A 396 13.57 -25.30 -17.68
CA GLY A 396 13.78 -24.68 -16.38
C GLY A 396 13.39 -23.20 -16.38
N ASP A 397 12.81 -22.76 -15.28
CA ASP A 397 12.47 -21.36 -14.98
C ASP A 397 13.07 -20.96 -13.62
N SER A 398 12.91 -19.71 -13.19
CA SER A 398 13.50 -19.21 -11.92
C SER A 398 12.93 -19.90 -10.67
N LEU A 399 11.68 -20.36 -10.68
CA LEU A 399 11.06 -21.09 -9.57
C LEU A 399 11.59 -22.53 -9.51
N ARG A 400 11.69 -23.19 -10.67
CA ARG A 400 12.34 -24.50 -10.81
C ARG A 400 13.80 -24.44 -10.43
N ALA A 401 14.56 -23.42 -10.86
CA ALA A 401 15.95 -23.23 -10.48
C ALA A 401 16.10 -23.06 -8.95
N GLY A 402 15.23 -22.27 -8.31
CA GLY A 402 15.16 -22.18 -6.85
C GLY A 402 14.88 -23.52 -6.17
N ARG A 403 13.86 -24.26 -6.62
CA ARG A 403 13.54 -25.61 -6.12
C ARG A 403 14.71 -26.59 -6.31
N PHE A 404 15.42 -26.49 -7.44
CA PHE A 404 16.58 -27.32 -7.75
C PHE A 404 17.76 -27.04 -6.83
N VAL A 405 18.14 -25.77 -6.63
CA VAL A 405 19.16 -25.38 -5.64
C VAL A 405 18.78 -25.87 -4.25
N MET A 406 17.53 -25.66 -3.80
CA MET A 406 17.06 -26.14 -2.51
C MET A 406 17.22 -27.66 -2.34
N ARG A 407 16.89 -28.44 -3.38
CA ARG A 407 17.03 -29.90 -3.35
C ARG A 407 18.48 -30.36 -3.37
N LEU A 408 19.32 -29.71 -4.17
CA LEU A 408 20.74 -30.04 -4.29
C LEU A 408 21.51 -29.67 -3.01
N THR A 409 21.27 -28.48 -2.45
CA THR A 409 21.81 -28.07 -1.14
C THR A 409 21.35 -29.01 -0.02
N ARG A 410 20.09 -29.48 -0.04
CA ARG A 410 19.61 -30.49 0.92
C ARG A 410 20.31 -31.84 0.73
N ALA A 411 20.52 -32.29 -0.51
CA ALA A 411 21.19 -33.56 -0.81
C ALA A 411 22.69 -33.53 -0.49
N LEU A 412 23.31 -32.34 -0.47
CA LEU A 412 24.68 -32.09 -0.03
C LEU A 412 24.79 -31.70 1.45
N GLU A 413 23.70 -31.82 2.23
CA GLU A 413 23.68 -31.50 3.67
C GLU A 413 24.15 -30.07 4.01
N GLY A 414 23.89 -29.11 3.09
CA GLY A 414 24.33 -27.71 3.20
C GLY A 414 25.76 -27.45 2.70
N ARG A 415 26.53 -28.48 2.34
CA ARG A 415 27.89 -28.35 1.81
C ARG A 415 27.87 -27.79 0.38
N GLY A 416 28.97 -27.17 -0.04
CA GLY A 416 29.18 -26.68 -1.41
C GLY A 416 28.64 -25.29 -1.70
N GLY A 417 27.86 -24.69 -0.80
CA GLY A 417 27.46 -23.27 -0.86
C GLY A 417 26.83 -22.88 -2.19
N ILE A 418 25.78 -23.61 -2.61
CA ILE A 418 25.15 -23.44 -3.92
C ILE A 418 24.12 -22.31 -3.87
N GLU A 419 24.25 -21.36 -4.78
CA GLU A 419 23.34 -20.23 -4.91
C GLU A 419 22.54 -20.32 -6.21
N LEU A 420 21.43 -19.59 -6.28
CA LEU A 420 20.64 -19.48 -7.51
C LEU A 420 21.44 -18.91 -8.67
N GLN A 421 22.39 -18.01 -8.38
CA GLN A 421 23.27 -17.44 -9.39
C GLN A 421 24.16 -18.50 -10.07
N ASP A 422 24.58 -19.57 -9.38
CA ASP A 422 25.39 -20.63 -9.99
C ASP A 422 24.67 -21.36 -11.13
N VAL A 423 23.35 -21.53 -11.01
CA VAL A 423 22.51 -22.15 -12.05
C VAL A 423 22.35 -21.21 -13.26
N PHE A 424 22.33 -19.89 -13.04
CA PHE A 424 22.31 -18.91 -14.13
C PHE A 424 23.68 -18.77 -14.80
N ASP A 425 24.77 -18.83 -14.05
CA ASP A 425 26.14 -18.64 -14.54
C ASP A 425 26.80 -19.96 -15.00
N ALA A 426 26.05 -21.06 -15.09
CA ALA A 426 26.49 -22.33 -15.68
C ALA A 426 25.89 -22.52 -17.08
N GLU A 427 26.72 -22.93 -18.03
CA GLU A 427 26.29 -23.23 -19.41
C GLU A 427 25.59 -24.60 -19.49
N ASP A 428 26.01 -25.56 -18.69
CA ASP A 428 25.42 -26.89 -18.56
C ASP A 428 25.58 -27.46 -17.13
N PHE A 429 25.04 -28.66 -16.90
CA PHE A 429 25.17 -29.35 -15.61
C PHE A 429 26.61 -29.79 -15.29
N ALA A 430 27.51 -29.91 -16.27
CA ALA A 430 28.92 -30.21 -16.05
C ALA A 430 29.69 -29.00 -15.49
N ALA A 431 29.47 -27.82 -16.06
CA ALA A 431 29.99 -26.55 -15.56
C ALA A 431 29.48 -26.23 -14.14
N LEU A 432 28.20 -26.53 -13.86
CA LEU A 432 27.65 -26.42 -12.50
C LEU A 432 28.34 -27.40 -11.55
N THR A 433 28.47 -28.67 -11.93
CA THR A 433 29.10 -29.72 -11.11
C THR A 433 30.56 -29.39 -10.79
N ALA A 434 31.32 -28.89 -11.76
CA ALA A 434 32.70 -28.45 -11.55
C ALA A 434 32.78 -27.35 -10.48
N ARG A 435 31.93 -26.31 -10.58
CA ARG A 435 31.89 -25.18 -9.64
C ARG A 435 31.50 -25.59 -8.22
N VAL A 436 30.54 -26.50 -8.08
CA VAL A 436 30.16 -27.09 -6.78
C VAL A 436 31.31 -27.95 -6.23
N GLY A 437 31.96 -28.74 -7.08
CA GLY A 437 33.11 -29.58 -6.72
C GLY A 437 34.30 -28.78 -6.21
N GLU A 438 34.64 -27.65 -6.86
CA GLU A 438 35.68 -26.73 -6.41
C GLU A 438 35.40 -26.17 -5.01
N ARG A 439 34.15 -25.76 -4.72
CA ARG A 439 33.75 -25.29 -3.38
C ARG A 439 33.78 -26.40 -2.34
N LEU A 440 33.33 -27.62 -2.69
CA LEU A 440 33.41 -28.79 -1.82
C LEU A 440 34.86 -29.16 -1.49
N ALA A 441 35.77 -29.09 -2.46
CA ALA A 441 37.20 -29.33 -2.26
C ALA A 441 37.90 -28.23 -1.44
N GLY A 442 37.43 -26.97 -1.57
CA GLY A 442 37.91 -25.83 -0.77
C GLY A 442 37.34 -25.75 0.66
N SER A 443 36.30 -26.53 0.99
CA SER A 443 35.60 -26.51 2.29
C SER A 443 36.35 -27.30 3.39
N GLY A 444 37.66 -27.15 3.46
CA GLY A 444 38.55 -27.90 4.35
C GLY A 444 38.76 -27.30 5.74
N ASP A 445 37.69 -26.87 6.45
CA ASP A 445 37.69 -26.76 7.92
C ASP A 445 36.29 -26.46 8.50
N GLY A 446 35.64 -27.47 9.07
CA GLY A 446 34.48 -27.36 9.99
C GLY A 446 33.14 -26.82 9.44
N PRO A 447 32.03 -26.98 10.20
CA PRO A 447 30.79 -26.26 9.94
C PRO A 447 30.95 -24.80 10.38
N GLY A 448 31.47 -23.97 9.47
CA GLY A 448 31.60 -22.54 9.69
C GLY A 448 30.23 -21.84 9.74
N GLU A 449 29.65 -21.69 10.92
CA GLU A 449 28.63 -20.65 11.14
C GLU A 449 29.23 -19.29 10.74
N PRO A 450 28.56 -18.50 9.88
CA PRO A 450 29.03 -17.17 9.51
C PRO A 450 29.13 -16.28 10.75
N THR A 451 30.36 -16.08 11.26
CA THR A 451 30.60 -15.27 12.46
C THR A 451 30.56 -13.79 12.10
N VAL A 452 29.36 -13.26 11.87
CA VAL A 452 29.15 -11.84 11.56
C VAL A 452 29.28 -11.01 12.84
N PRO A 453 29.97 -9.84 12.81
CA PRO A 453 30.03 -8.94 13.97
C PRO A 453 28.63 -8.52 14.42
N ALA A 454 28.40 -8.48 15.74
CA ALA A 454 27.11 -8.10 16.30
C ALA A 454 26.65 -6.72 15.80
N PRO A 455 25.41 -6.59 15.27
CA PRO A 455 24.94 -5.33 14.69
C PRO A 455 24.79 -4.24 15.76
N ARG A 456 25.11 -3.00 15.37
CA ARG A 456 24.88 -1.81 16.21
C ARG A 456 23.39 -1.49 16.23
N THR A 457 22.70 -2.08 17.21
CA THR A 457 21.35 -1.71 17.66
C THR A 457 20.28 -1.64 16.57
N ALA A 458 19.65 -2.78 16.27
CA ALA A 458 18.23 -2.75 15.97
C ALA A 458 17.46 -2.17 17.19
N PRO A 459 16.39 -1.39 17.01
CA PRO A 459 15.50 -1.09 18.12
C PRO A 459 14.87 -2.43 18.59
N PRO A 460 14.92 -2.76 19.89
CA PRO A 460 14.20 -3.93 20.37
C PRO A 460 12.70 -3.73 20.16
N PRO A 461 11.89 -4.80 19.97
CA PRO A 461 10.46 -4.70 20.19
C PRO A 461 10.27 -4.17 21.62
N THR A 462 9.68 -2.99 21.76
CA THR A 462 9.63 -2.23 23.03
C THR A 462 8.65 -2.81 24.05
N ARG A 463 8.20 -4.04 23.83
CA ARG A 463 7.14 -4.72 24.59
C ARG A 463 7.34 -6.23 24.48
N GLU A 464 7.24 -6.94 25.59
CA GLU A 464 7.10 -8.40 25.57
C GLU A 464 5.78 -8.77 24.85
N PRO A 465 5.79 -9.69 23.88
CA PRO A 465 4.58 -10.08 23.17
C PRO A 465 3.54 -10.64 24.14
N ALA A 466 2.28 -10.21 24.02
CA ALA A 466 1.20 -10.78 24.80
C ALA A 466 0.91 -12.23 24.33
N PRO A 467 0.31 -13.09 25.16
CA PRO A 467 -0.14 -14.40 24.72
C PRO A 467 -1.06 -14.28 23.49
N GLY A 468 -0.69 -14.93 22.39
CA GLY A 468 -1.40 -14.87 21.11
C GLY A 468 -1.03 -13.70 20.18
N ASP A 469 -0.12 -12.80 20.58
CA ASP A 469 0.50 -11.86 19.65
C ASP A 469 1.38 -12.61 18.64
N VAL A 470 1.33 -12.15 17.40
CA VAL A 470 2.12 -12.64 16.28
C VAL A 470 2.98 -11.46 15.81
N PRO A 471 4.30 -11.62 15.58
CA PRO A 471 5.10 -10.57 14.99
C PRO A 471 4.57 -10.20 13.59
N LEU A 472 4.82 -8.98 13.14
CA LEU A 472 4.50 -8.56 11.77
C LEU A 472 5.70 -8.82 10.88
N THR A 473 5.49 -9.40 9.69
CA THR A 473 6.51 -9.28 8.64
C THR A 473 6.71 -7.81 8.29
N TYR A 474 7.88 -7.46 7.79
CA TYR A 474 8.15 -6.08 7.41
C TYR A 474 7.16 -5.60 6.31
N GLY A 475 6.78 -6.51 5.39
CA GLY A 475 5.75 -6.26 4.36
C GLY A 475 4.36 -5.99 4.94
N GLN A 476 3.92 -6.79 5.92
CA GLN A 476 2.64 -6.59 6.62
C GLN A 476 2.63 -5.25 7.36
N LEU A 477 3.68 -4.92 8.13
CA LEU A 477 3.78 -3.68 8.90
C LEU A 477 3.66 -2.44 8.01
N ARG A 478 4.48 -2.35 6.96
CA ARG A 478 4.46 -1.19 6.04
C ARG A 478 3.16 -1.10 5.25
N ARG A 479 2.53 -2.22 4.92
CA ARG A 479 1.19 -2.21 4.30
C ARG A 479 0.13 -1.64 5.26
N LEU A 480 0.12 -2.08 6.52
CA LEU A 480 -0.84 -1.61 7.52
C LEU A 480 -0.70 -0.10 7.79
N GLN A 481 0.54 0.39 7.93
CA GLN A 481 0.83 1.83 8.07
C GLN A 481 0.32 2.63 6.87
N ARG A 482 0.59 2.17 5.64
CA ARG A 482 0.12 2.82 4.41
C ARG A 482 -1.42 2.84 4.32
N ASP A 483 -2.09 1.78 4.72
CA ASP A 483 -3.56 1.71 4.72
C ASP A 483 -4.16 2.63 5.81
N ALA A 484 -3.45 2.89 6.92
CA ALA A 484 -3.82 3.88 7.93
C ALA A 484 -3.59 5.34 7.48
N GLU A 485 -2.57 5.61 6.65
CA GLU A 485 -2.32 6.95 6.09
C GLU A 485 -3.27 7.31 4.93
N SER A 486 -3.92 6.34 4.28
CA SER A 486 -4.90 6.59 3.20
C SER A 486 -6.24 7.13 3.72
N VAL A 487 -6.36 8.47 3.79
CA VAL A 487 -7.56 9.21 4.22
C VAL A 487 -8.81 8.81 3.41
N GLY A 488 -9.67 7.98 4.00
CA GLY A 488 -10.99 7.63 3.49
C GLY A 488 -11.04 6.69 2.29
N GLN A 489 -9.90 6.15 1.83
CA GLN A 489 -9.81 5.32 0.61
C GLN A 489 -8.85 4.14 0.80
N ARG A 490 -9.17 3.21 1.70
CA ARG A 490 -8.47 1.93 1.77
C ARG A 490 -8.78 1.13 0.50
N ILE A 491 -7.82 1.08 -0.42
CA ILE A 491 -7.91 0.28 -1.64
C ILE A 491 -7.94 -1.21 -1.25
N PRO A 492 -8.91 -2.01 -1.75
CA PRO A 492 -8.95 -3.44 -1.49
C PRO A 492 -7.71 -4.14 -2.06
N HIS A 493 -7.15 -5.09 -1.31
CA HIS A 493 -5.89 -5.77 -1.62
C HIS A 493 -6.06 -7.26 -1.32
N HIS A 494 -6.78 -7.93 -2.21
CA HIS A 494 -7.20 -9.32 -2.04
C HIS A 494 -6.62 -10.18 -3.17
N VAL A 495 -6.38 -11.46 -2.88
CA VAL A 495 -6.17 -12.47 -3.93
C VAL A 495 -7.52 -13.17 -4.13
N SER A 496 -7.98 -13.26 -5.36
CA SER A 496 -9.29 -13.81 -5.68
C SER A 496 -9.27 -14.54 -7.02
N ARG A 497 -10.11 -15.57 -7.14
CA ARG A 497 -10.42 -16.23 -8.42
C ARG A 497 -11.90 -16.61 -8.50
N VAL A 498 -12.42 -16.67 -9.73
CA VAL A 498 -13.81 -17.01 -10.04
C VAL A 498 -13.85 -18.32 -10.82
N PHE A 499 -14.74 -19.24 -10.43
CA PHE A 499 -14.92 -20.54 -11.09
C PHE A 499 -16.40 -20.80 -11.39
N HIS A 500 -16.69 -21.21 -12.62
CA HIS A 500 -17.99 -21.75 -13.01
C HIS A 500 -18.06 -23.23 -12.67
N LEU A 501 -19.18 -23.64 -12.08
CA LEU A 501 -19.44 -24.98 -11.57
C LEU A 501 -20.66 -25.57 -12.30
N THR A 502 -20.51 -26.78 -12.83
CA THR A 502 -21.61 -27.56 -13.42
C THR A 502 -21.66 -28.94 -12.77
N GLY A 503 -22.75 -29.25 -12.06
CA GLY A 503 -22.92 -30.51 -11.34
C GLY A 503 -23.77 -30.37 -10.07
N LEU A 504 -23.84 -31.44 -9.28
CA LEU A 504 -24.48 -31.43 -7.97
C LEU A 504 -23.43 -31.08 -6.90
N LEU A 505 -23.38 -29.79 -6.54
CA LEU A 505 -22.47 -29.29 -5.51
C LEU A 505 -23.01 -29.56 -4.10
N ASP A 506 -22.25 -30.28 -3.27
CA ASP A 506 -22.57 -30.45 -1.85
C ASP A 506 -22.14 -29.20 -1.06
N LEU A 507 -23.08 -28.26 -0.90
CA LEU A 507 -22.85 -27.02 -0.16
C LEU A 507 -22.44 -27.26 1.30
N VAL A 508 -22.91 -28.34 1.94
CA VAL A 508 -22.60 -28.64 3.35
C VAL A 508 -21.16 -29.14 3.48
N SER A 509 -20.73 -30.03 2.58
CA SER A 509 -19.33 -30.46 2.53
C SER A 509 -18.38 -29.32 2.16
N LEU A 510 -18.81 -28.38 1.31
CA LEU A 510 -17.98 -27.21 0.93
C LEU A 510 -17.84 -26.20 2.08
N GLU A 511 -18.95 -25.87 2.76
CA GLU A 511 -18.93 -25.04 3.96
C GLU A 511 -18.02 -25.63 5.05
N ALA A 512 -18.16 -26.93 5.32
CA ALA A 512 -17.33 -27.62 6.30
C ALA A 512 -15.84 -27.68 5.89
N ALA A 513 -15.53 -27.82 4.60
CA ALA A 513 -14.16 -27.73 4.09
C ALA A 513 -13.55 -26.32 4.27
N CYS A 514 -14.35 -25.26 4.16
CA CYS A 514 -13.91 -23.89 4.48
C CYS A 514 -13.56 -23.73 5.97
N HIS A 515 -14.33 -24.34 6.89
CA HIS A 515 -14.00 -24.36 8.31
C HIS A 515 -12.73 -25.17 8.61
N ASP A 516 -12.54 -26.31 7.95
CA ASP A 516 -11.32 -27.12 8.09
C ASP A 516 -10.06 -26.34 7.64
N LEU A 517 -10.17 -25.53 6.57
CA LEU A 517 -9.08 -24.65 6.14
C LEU A 517 -8.68 -23.62 7.21
N LEU A 518 -9.65 -22.99 7.89
CA LEU A 518 -9.37 -22.05 8.97
C LEU A 518 -8.68 -22.73 10.15
N ALA A 519 -9.09 -23.96 10.49
CA ALA A 519 -8.42 -24.74 11.55
C ALA A 519 -6.97 -25.07 11.17
N ARG A 520 -6.75 -25.45 9.90
CA ARG A 520 -5.48 -25.92 9.34
C ARG A 520 -4.45 -24.80 9.09
N HIS A 521 -4.85 -23.68 8.51
CA HIS A 521 -3.95 -22.59 8.12
C HIS A 521 -4.04 -21.43 9.11
N ALA A 522 -3.04 -21.31 9.99
CA ALA A 522 -3.01 -20.32 11.07
C ALA A 522 -3.07 -18.85 10.60
N SER A 523 -2.51 -18.58 9.42
CA SER A 523 -2.55 -17.26 8.75
C SER A 523 -3.99 -16.78 8.50
N LEU A 524 -4.92 -17.66 8.11
CA LEU A 524 -6.32 -17.31 7.84
C LEU A 524 -7.10 -16.86 9.09
N ARG A 525 -6.57 -17.16 10.28
CA ARG A 525 -7.07 -16.72 11.60
C ARG A 525 -6.22 -15.62 12.24
N THR A 526 -5.26 -15.07 11.50
CA THR A 526 -4.43 -13.95 11.96
C THR A 526 -5.14 -12.63 11.67
N CYS A 527 -5.43 -11.89 12.73
CA CYS A 527 -6.08 -10.59 12.71
C CYS A 527 -5.07 -9.47 12.94
N PHE A 528 -5.39 -8.28 12.42
CA PHE A 528 -4.54 -7.10 12.49
C PHE A 528 -5.36 -5.91 13.00
N ALA A 529 -4.81 -5.20 13.98
CA ALA A 529 -5.41 -4.00 14.53
C ALA A 529 -4.32 -2.97 14.88
N PRO A 530 -4.67 -1.70 15.11
CA PRO A 530 -3.86 -0.84 15.96
C PRO A 530 -3.64 -1.53 17.32
N ASP A 531 -2.47 -1.31 17.91
CA ASP A 531 -2.22 -1.75 19.27
C ASP A 531 -3.14 -1.00 20.27
N PRO A 532 -3.33 -1.47 21.52
CA PRO A 532 -4.22 -0.82 22.48
C PRO A 532 -3.82 0.62 22.85
N ALA A 533 -2.57 1.05 22.60
CA ALA A 533 -2.14 2.44 22.75
C ALA A 533 -2.52 3.32 21.53
N GLY A 534 -2.65 2.72 20.35
CA GLY A 534 -2.85 3.43 19.07
C GLY A 534 -1.54 3.99 18.49
N GLU A 535 -0.39 3.49 18.96
CA GLU A 535 0.95 3.95 18.56
C GLU A 535 1.56 3.07 17.46
N ALA A 536 1.14 1.80 17.36
CA ALA A 536 1.65 0.83 16.40
C ALA A 536 0.53 -0.06 15.82
N HIS A 537 0.88 -0.91 14.85
CA HIS A 537 0.03 -2.04 14.45
C HIS A 537 0.51 -3.32 15.14
N ARG A 538 -0.42 -4.24 15.43
CA ARG A 538 -0.13 -5.60 15.89
C ARG A 538 -0.85 -6.64 15.03
N ALA A 539 -0.24 -7.81 14.88
CA ALA A 539 -0.93 -9.03 14.48
C ALA A 539 -1.20 -9.89 15.73
N PHE A 540 -2.31 -10.61 15.73
CA PHE A 540 -2.66 -11.56 16.79
C PHE A 540 -3.52 -12.68 16.20
N ARG A 541 -3.41 -13.87 16.78
CA ARG A 541 -4.16 -15.05 16.33
C ARG A 541 -5.45 -15.17 17.15
N LEU A 542 -6.58 -15.39 16.47
CA LEU A 542 -7.83 -15.78 17.12
C LEU A 542 -8.08 -17.27 16.97
N ASP A 543 -8.75 -17.87 17.95
CA ASP A 543 -9.29 -19.21 17.79
C ASP A 543 -10.54 -19.19 16.90
N THR A 544 -10.82 -20.31 16.22
CA THR A 544 -11.90 -20.39 15.22
C THR A 544 -13.28 -20.04 15.79
N GLY A 545 -13.49 -20.21 17.11
CA GLY A 545 -14.72 -19.84 17.80
C GLY A 545 -14.84 -18.37 18.20
N GLU A 546 -13.75 -17.59 18.10
CA GLU A 546 -13.72 -16.14 18.38
C GLU A 546 -13.75 -15.29 17.10
N LEU A 547 -13.45 -15.92 15.96
CA LEU A 547 -13.35 -15.31 14.65
C LEU A 547 -14.74 -15.03 14.06
N ASN A 548 -14.94 -13.84 13.48
CA ASN A 548 -16.16 -13.56 12.73
C ASN A 548 -16.13 -14.34 11.40
N VAL A 549 -17.03 -15.33 11.31
CA VAL A 549 -17.21 -16.21 10.15
C VAL A 549 -18.48 -15.92 9.33
N ASP A 550 -19.22 -14.83 9.63
CA ASP A 550 -20.49 -14.47 8.96
C ASP A 550 -20.37 -14.35 7.43
N ARG A 551 -19.15 -14.10 6.93
CA ARG A 551 -18.83 -13.97 5.51
C ARG A 551 -17.98 -15.11 4.94
N LEU A 552 -17.56 -16.08 5.76
CA LEU A 552 -16.69 -17.19 5.38
C LEU A 552 -17.27 -18.01 4.22
N PHE A 553 -18.52 -18.41 4.36
CA PHE A 553 -19.25 -19.16 3.34
C PHE A 553 -20.64 -18.56 3.17
N ARG A 554 -21.01 -18.17 1.94
CA ARG A 554 -22.33 -17.58 1.65
C ARG A 554 -22.86 -18.12 0.34
N VAL A 555 -24.12 -18.56 0.34
CA VAL A 555 -24.84 -19.03 -0.84
C VAL A 555 -26.01 -18.08 -1.10
N ARG A 556 -26.12 -17.55 -2.33
CA ARG A 556 -27.28 -16.76 -2.76
C ARG A 556 -27.57 -16.93 -4.26
N PRO A 557 -28.82 -16.76 -4.70
CA PRO A 557 -29.13 -16.66 -6.13
C PRO A 557 -28.54 -15.38 -6.73
N LEU A 558 -28.19 -15.45 -8.01
CA LEU A 558 -27.82 -14.27 -8.80
C LEU A 558 -29.01 -13.29 -8.82
N PRO A 559 -28.85 -12.01 -8.42
CA PRO A 559 -29.95 -11.06 -8.42
C PRO A 559 -30.51 -10.76 -9.81
N ALA A 560 -31.82 -10.50 -9.89
CA ALA A 560 -32.49 -10.22 -11.16
C ALA A 560 -31.94 -8.93 -11.80
N GLY A 561 -31.26 -9.07 -12.93
CA GLY A 561 -30.67 -7.96 -13.69
C GLY A 561 -29.20 -7.65 -13.33
N ALA A 562 -28.59 -8.37 -12.40
CA ALA A 562 -27.14 -8.35 -12.17
C ALA A 562 -26.44 -9.42 -13.03
N THR A 563 -25.20 -9.17 -13.42
CA THR A 563 -24.32 -10.17 -14.04
C THR A 563 -23.49 -10.91 -12.98
N VAL A 564 -22.88 -12.04 -13.36
CA VAL A 564 -21.98 -12.78 -12.46
C VAL A 564 -20.73 -11.94 -12.19
N GLU A 565 -20.32 -11.18 -13.18
CA GLU A 565 -19.18 -10.28 -13.21
C GLU A 565 -19.39 -9.11 -12.22
N ASP A 566 -20.57 -8.48 -12.20
CA ASP A 566 -20.91 -7.42 -11.24
C ASP A 566 -20.81 -7.91 -9.78
N GLU A 567 -21.37 -9.09 -9.49
CA GLU A 567 -21.37 -9.67 -8.14
C GLU A 567 -19.98 -10.19 -7.74
N ALA A 568 -19.19 -10.67 -8.69
CA ALA A 568 -17.80 -11.04 -8.47
C ALA A 568 -16.92 -9.81 -8.21
N GLU A 569 -17.09 -8.71 -8.94
CA GLU A 569 -16.41 -7.43 -8.69
C GLU A 569 -16.80 -6.87 -7.31
N ALA A 570 -18.09 -6.90 -6.96
CA ALA A 570 -18.58 -6.46 -5.66
C ALA A 570 -17.97 -7.27 -4.49
N GLU A 571 -17.85 -8.59 -4.62
CA GLU A 571 -17.20 -9.41 -3.59
C GLU A 571 -15.69 -9.20 -3.54
N GLN A 572 -15.04 -9.06 -4.70
CA GLN A 572 -13.60 -8.79 -4.80
C GLN A 572 -13.22 -7.44 -4.20
N THR A 573 -14.05 -6.40 -4.39
CA THR A 573 -13.80 -5.05 -3.88
C THR A 573 -14.26 -4.82 -2.43
N ALA A 574 -15.09 -5.70 -1.85
CA ALA A 574 -15.55 -5.56 -0.48
C ALA A 574 -14.41 -5.77 0.55
N LEU A 575 -14.02 -4.74 1.30
CA LEU A 575 -12.94 -4.81 2.29
C LEU A 575 -13.16 -5.88 3.37
N PHE A 576 -12.07 -6.50 3.84
CA PHE A 576 -12.04 -7.28 5.09
C PHE A 576 -11.95 -6.40 6.32
N ASP A 577 -12.71 -6.74 7.37
CA ASP A 577 -12.34 -6.31 8.72
C ASP A 577 -11.10 -7.07 9.16
N LEU A 578 -10.01 -6.33 9.32
CA LEU A 578 -8.74 -6.90 9.72
C LEU A 578 -8.75 -7.37 11.18
N ALA A 579 -9.57 -6.76 12.03
CA ALA A 579 -9.53 -7.00 13.47
C ALA A 579 -10.28 -8.26 13.91
N THR A 580 -11.38 -8.64 13.24
CA THR A 580 -12.24 -9.76 13.68
C THR A 580 -12.58 -10.79 12.62
N GLU A 581 -12.53 -10.47 11.32
CA GLU A 581 -13.05 -11.34 10.26
C GLU A 581 -12.09 -12.48 9.89
N ALA A 582 -12.63 -13.65 9.57
CA ALA A 582 -11.88 -14.68 8.87
C ALA A 582 -11.31 -14.14 7.57
N LYS A 583 -10.03 -14.42 7.28
CA LYS A 583 -9.33 -13.83 6.13
C LYS A 583 -9.59 -14.56 4.80
N LEU A 584 -10.61 -15.41 4.77
CA LEU A 584 -11.12 -16.18 3.64
C LEU A 584 -12.62 -15.94 3.49
N ARG A 585 -13.10 -15.78 2.26
CA ARG A 585 -14.51 -15.76 1.88
C ARG A 585 -14.74 -16.64 0.65
N VAL A 586 -15.85 -17.37 0.68
CA VAL A 586 -16.33 -18.20 -0.42
C VAL A 586 -17.80 -17.85 -0.67
N LEU A 587 -18.05 -17.17 -1.80
CA LEU A 587 -19.38 -16.79 -2.25
C LEU A 587 -19.82 -17.72 -3.38
N VAL A 588 -20.91 -18.46 -3.17
CA VAL A 588 -21.56 -19.28 -4.19
C VAL A 588 -22.80 -18.56 -4.73
N LEU A 589 -22.74 -18.19 -6.00
CA LEU A 589 -23.85 -17.62 -6.77
C LEU A 589 -24.55 -18.73 -7.54
N THR A 590 -25.80 -19.07 -7.19
CA THR A 590 -26.56 -20.07 -7.96
C THR A 590 -27.14 -19.42 -9.22
N THR A 591 -26.70 -19.87 -10.40
CA THR A 591 -27.06 -19.30 -11.71
C THR A 591 -28.14 -20.10 -12.44
N GLY A 592 -28.38 -21.35 -12.02
CA GLY A 592 -29.36 -22.25 -12.64
C GLY A 592 -29.45 -23.60 -11.94
N ALA A 593 -30.26 -24.50 -12.49
CA ALA A 593 -30.39 -25.86 -11.95
C ALA A 593 -29.13 -26.68 -12.23
N GLY A 594 -28.33 -26.95 -11.19
CA GLY A 594 -27.04 -27.63 -11.32
C GLY A 594 -25.91 -26.76 -11.88
N THR A 595 -26.10 -25.43 -11.91
CA THR A 595 -25.04 -24.48 -12.30
C THR A 595 -24.87 -23.40 -11.23
N ALA A 596 -23.62 -23.11 -10.88
CA ALA A 596 -23.25 -22.06 -9.95
C ALA A 596 -21.94 -21.40 -10.38
N THR A 597 -21.67 -20.21 -9.86
CA THR A 597 -20.34 -19.61 -9.87
C THR A 597 -19.86 -19.53 -8.42
N VAL A 598 -18.61 -19.91 -8.16
CA VAL A 598 -17.95 -19.68 -6.87
C VAL A 598 -16.88 -18.62 -7.01
N VAL A 599 -16.89 -17.64 -6.10
CA VAL A 599 -15.85 -16.61 -5.94
C VAL A 599 -15.11 -16.94 -4.64
N ILE A 600 -13.81 -17.19 -4.73
CA ILE A 600 -12.94 -17.47 -3.58
C ILE A 600 -12.02 -16.28 -3.41
N THR A 601 -12.12 -15.58 -2.28
CA THR A 601 -11.40 -14.33 -1.99
C THR A 601 -10.66 -14.43 -0.66
N THR A 602 -9.40 -14.03 -0.62
CA THR A 602 -8.57 -13.97 0.59
C THR A 602 -7.89 -12.62 0.72
N GLU A 603 -7.67 -12.17 1.96
CA GLU A 603 -6.92 -10.94 2.24
C GLU A 603 -5.41 -11.18 2.01
N HIS A 604 -4.77 -10.36 1.17
CA HIS A 604 -3.37 -10.54 0.77
C HIS A 604 -2.38 -10.34 1.95
N LEU A 605 -2.81 -9.79 3.10
CA LEU A 605 -1.98 -9.76 4.31
C LEU A 605 -1.56 -11.16 4.81
N VAL A 606 -2.30 -12.22 4.43
CA VAL A 606 -2.13 -13.59 4.94
C VAL A 606 -2.03 -14.66 3.83
N CYS A 607 -2.05 -14.25 2.56
CA CYS A 607 -2.04 -15.19 1.43
C CYS A 607 -1.58 -14.48 0.15
N ASP A 608 -0.44 -14.91 -0.40
CA ASP A 608 0.03 -14.52 -1.73
C ASP A 608 -0.49 -15.46 -2.86
N GLY A 609 -0.11 -15.19 -4.11
CA GLY A 609 -0.56 -15.97 -5.28
C GLY A 609 -0.22 -17.46 -5.21
N ASP A 610 1.00 -17.82 -4.78
CA ASP A 610 1.40 -19.22 -4.59
C ASP A 610 0.61 -19.88 -3.46
N SER A 611 0.43 -19.15 -2.35
CA SER A 611 -0.37 -19.60 -1.20
C SER A 611 -1.84 -19.78 -1.58
N PHE A 612 -2.37 -18.99 -2.52
CA PHE A 612 -3.73 -19.17 -3.03
C PHE A 612 -3.89 -20.51 -3.76
N THR A 613 -2.89 -20.92 -4.57
CA THR A 613 -2.88 -22.24 -5.21
C THR A 613 -2.85 -23.36 -4.16
N VAL A 614 -2.06 -23.20 -3.08
CA VAL A 614 -2.05 -24.13 -1.93
C VAL A 614 -3.40 -24.17 -1.22
N LEU A 615 -4.03 -23.01 -0.99
CA LEU A 615 -5.35 -22.88 -0.35
C LEU A 615 -6.44 -23.60 -1.15
N VAL A 616 -6.47 -23.40 -2.47
CA VAL A 616 -7.48 -24.01 -3.35
C VAL A 616 -7.25 -25.52 -3.54
N ARG A 617 -5.99 -25.97 -3.56
CA ARG A 617 -5.65 -27.41 -3.50
C ARG A 617 -6.17 -28.05 -2.20
N ASP A 618 -5.90 -27.42 -1.06
CA ASP A 618 -6.32 -27.95 0.24
C ASP A 618 -7.85 -27.92 0.38
N LEU A 619 -8.54 -26.88 -0.15
CA LEU A 619 -10.01 -26.82 -0.23
C LEU A 619 -10.57 -28.04 -0.97
N SER A 620 -9.99 -28.32 -2.14
CA SER A 620 -10.38 -29.45 -2.99
C SER A 620 -10.23 -30.77 -2.24
N ALA A 621 -9.07 -31.00 -1.60
CA ALA A 621 -8.81 -32.22 -0.86
C ALA A 621 -9.73 -32.41 0.36
N LEU A 622 -10.05 -31.32 1.08
CA LEU A 622 -10.97 -31.35 2.21
C LEU A 622 -12.42 -31.64 1.77
N TYR A 623 -12.89 -31.00 0.71
CA TYR A 623 -14.22 -31.26 0.12
C TYR A 623 -14.35 -32.70 -0.42
N ASN A 624 -13.35 -33.18 -1.17
CA ASN A 624 -13.38 -34.51 -1.80
C ASN A 624 -13.39 -35.63 -0.74
N ARG A 625 -12.69 -35.46 0.39
CA ARG A 625 -12.73 -36.41 1.52
C ARG A 625 -14.11 -36.46 2.18
N ARG A 626 -14.76 -35.30 2.35
CA ARG A 626 -16.11 -35.20 2.96
C ARG A 626 -17.20 -35.80 2.08
N THR A 627 -17.06 -35.65 0.76
CA THR A 627 -18.00 -36.22 -0.23
C THR A 627 -17.74 -37.70 -0.57
N GLY A 628 -16.72 -38.33 0.03
CA GLY A 628 -16.45 -39.77 -0.14
C GLY A 628 -15.73 -40.15 -1.43
N ALA A 629 -15.03 -39.19 -2.06
CA ALA A 629 -14.20 -39.47 -3.23
C ALA A 629 -13.10 -40.51 -2.93
N ALA A 630 -12.64 -41.22 -3.95
CA ALA A 630 -11.51 -42.13 -3.82
C ALA A 630 -10.24 -41.39 -3.38
N ALA A 631 -9.33 -42.05 -2.66
CA ALA A 631 -8.13 -41.40 -2.10
C ALA A 631 -7.28 -40.67 -3.15
N ASP A 632 -7.15 -41.26 -4.35
CA ASP A 632 -6.40 -40.67 -5.48
C ASP A 632 -7.08 -39.42 -6.05
N GLU A 633 -8.42 -39.37 -6.02
CA GLU A 633 -9.24 -38.22 -6.48
C GLU A 633 -9.32 -37.12 -5.41
N ALA A 634 -9.31 -37.51 -4.13
CA ALA A 634 -9.20 -36.58 -3.03
C ALA A 634 -7.84 -35.86 -2.99
N GLY A 635 -6.78 -36.53 -3.46
CA GLY A 635 -5.46 -35.94 -3.55
C GLY A 635 -4.76 -35.71 -2.20
N PRO A 636 -3.51 -35.23 -2.24
CA PRO A 636 -2.68 -35.07 -1.07
C PRO A 636 -3.14 -33.90 -0.21
N LEU A 637 -3.17 -34.12 1.11
CA LEU A 637 -3.27 -33.07 2.12
C LEU A 637 -2.09 -33.26 3.08
N PRO A 638 -0.93 -32.62 2.81
CA PRO A 638 0.29 -32.82 3.59
C PRO A 638 0.10 -32.42 5.07
N GLU A 639 0.81 -33.08 5.97
CA GLU A 639 0.88 -32.63 7.37
C GLU A 639 1.68 -31.32 7.44
N ILE A 640 1.16 -30.33 8.17
CA ILE A 640 1.78 -29.01 8.38
C ILE A 640 1.56 -28.57 9.82
N GLU A 641 2.49 -27.79 10.34
CA GLU A 641 2.37 -27.17 11.66
C GLU A 641 1.50 -25.90 11.59
N ALA A 642 0.76 -25.61 12.65
CA ALA A 642 -0.05 -24.39 12.76
C ALA A 642 0.82 -23.17 13.13
N ARG A 643 1.74 -22.79 12.24
CA ARG A 643 2.70 -21.67 12.36
C ARG A 643 2.50 -20.64 11.24
N CYS A 644 3.02 -19.43 11.40
CA CYS A 644 3.01 -18.41 10.34
C CYS A 644 4.42 -17.87 10.03
N TRP A 645 4.61 -17.36 8.82
CA TRP A 645 5.92 -16.95 8.31
C TRP A 645 6.55 -15.83 9.14
N ALA A 646 5.75 -14.92 9.68
CA ALA A 646 6.24 -13.80 10.48
C ALA A 646 7.00 -14.22 11.75
N GLU A 647 6.58 -15.31 12.40
CA GLU A 647 7.24 -15.88 13.58
C GLU A 647 8.70 -16.23 13.23
N GLU A 648 8.88 -16.91 12.10
CA GLU A 648 10.17 -17.36 11.59
C GLU A 648 11.02 -16.22 10.98
N GLU A 649 10.42 -15.28 10.23
CA GLU A 649 11.10 -14.12 9.67
C GLU A 649 11.68 -13.22 10.78
N SER A 650 10.91 -12.99 11.85
CA SER A 650 11.32 -12.13 12.96
C SER A 650 12.53 -12.67 13.75
N GLY A 651 12.72 -14.00 13.76
CA GLY A 651 13.86 -14.66 14.41
C GLY A 651 15.11 -14.78 13.52
N ARG A 652 15.00 -14.53 12.21
CA ARG A 652 16.11 -14.74 11.26
C ARG A 652 17.07 -13.55 11.18
N GLN A 653 18.29 -13.87 10.77
CA GLN A 653 19.49 -13.06 11.02
C GLN A 653 19.45 -11.69 10.31
N HIS A 654 19.46 -10.62 11.11
CA HIS A 654 19.57 -9.23 10.61
C HIS A 654 20.86 -9.00 9.78
N ALA A 655 21.90 -9.79 9.99
CA ALA A 655 23.17 -9.72 9.28
C ALA A 655 23.04 -9.90 7.75
N ALA A 656 22.42 -10.99 7.29
CA ALA A 656 22.23 -11.26 5.87
C ALA A 656 21.29 -10.25 5.19
N LEU A 657 20.39 -9.63 5.97
CA LEU A 657 19.52 -8.57 5.50
C LEU A 657 20.28 -7.26 5.29
N GLU A 658 21.16 -6.87 6.23
CA GLU A 658 22.04 -5.70 6.09
C GLU A 658 23.02 -5.83 4.92
N GLU A 659 23.53 -7.03 4.63
CA GLU A 659 24.41 -7.26 3.46
C GLU A 659 23.68 -7.01 2.13
N ARG A 660 22.48 -7.57 1.97
CA ARG A 660 21.64 -7.32 0.77
C ARG A 660 21.21 -5.86 0.66
N LEU A 661 20.91 -5.21 1.79
CA LEU A 661 20.62 -3.78 1.83
C LEU A 661 21.84 -2.93 1.46
N ALA A 662 23.05 -3.32 1.87
CA ALA A 662 24.30 -2.69 1.48
C ALA A 662 24.58 -2.83 -0.03
N HIS A 663 24.34 -4.02 -0.61
CA HIS A 663 24.40 -4.23 -2.06
C HIS A 663 23.54 -3.19 -2.81
N TRP A 664 22.27 -3.05 -2.43
CA TRP A 664 21.38 -2.10 -3.08
C TRP A 664 21.77 -0.64 -2.84
N ARG A 665 22.27 -0.27 -1.65
CA ARG A 665 22.82 1.07 -1.38
C ARG A 665 23.99 1.43 -2.28
N THR A 666 24.80 0.46 -2.68
CA THR A 666 25.91 0.67 -3.63
C THR A 666 25.44 0.68 -5.09
N ARG A 667 24.34 -0.02 -5.42
CA ARG A 667 23.85 -0.19 -6.80
C ARG A 667 22.75 0.81 -7.21
N LEU A 668 22.13 1.46 -6.22
CA LEU A 668 21.11 2.49 -6.35
C LEU A 668 21.61 3.78 -5.69
N ASP A 669 22.36 4.58 -6.43
CA ASP A 669 22.77 5.93 -6.00
C ASP A 669 21.51 6.79 -5.73
N PRO A 670 21.40 7.51 -4.60
CA PRO A 670 20.30 8.45 -4.32
C PRO A 670 20.04 9.49 -5.41
N LEU A 671 21.02 9.79 -6.28
CA LEU A 671 20.91 10.72 -7.41
C LEU A 671 20.58 10.03 -8.76
N GLU A 672 20.77 8.71 -8.89
CA GLU A 672 20.31 7.90 -10.05
C GLU A 672 19.12 6.97 -9.69
N ALA A 673 18.44 7.27 -8.59
CA ALA A 673 17.30 6.56 -8.03
C ALA A 673 16.26 6.18 -9.10
N LEU A 674 16.27 4.89 -9.52
CA LEU A 674 15.44 4.26 -10.57
C LEU A 674 14.69 5.30 -11.44
N PRO A 675 15.32 5.81 -12.52
CA PRO A 675 14.85 7.02 -13.18
C PRO A 675 13.38 6.89 -13.55
N GLU A 676 12.64 7.97 -13.30
CA GLU A 676 11.20 8.02 -13.51
C GLU A 676 10.90 7.65 -14.97
N VAL A 677 10.40 6.43 -15.22
CA VAL A 677 10.13 5.93 -16.57
C VAL A 677 8.88 6.64 -17.12
N ARG A 678 9.10 7.88 -17.56
CA ARG A 678 8.14 8.78 -18.17
C ARG A 678 7.86 8.33 -19.61
N LEU A 679 6.99 7.33 -19.74
CA LEU A 679 6.55 6.87 -21.05
C LEU A 679 5.77 7.98 -21.79
N PRO A 680 5.99 8.14 -23.11
CA PRO A 680 5.37 9.22 -23.86
C PRO A 680 3.84 9.24 -23.73
N GLY A 681 3.28 10.35 -23.25
CA GLY A 681 1.84 10.53 -23.06
C GLY A 681 1.34 10.31 -21.63
N MET A 682 2.21 9.93 -20.69
CA MET A 682 1.89 9.92 -19.26
C MET A 682 1.53 11.31 -18.74
N ARG A 683 0.43 11.39 -17.99
CA ARG A 683 -0.03 12.60 -17.30
C ARG A 683 0.44 12.62 -15.85
N ASP A 684 0.77 13.79 -15.31
CA ASP A 684 0.98 13.95 -13.87
C ASP A 684 -0.35 13.79 -13.11
N PRO A 685 -0.50 12.77 -12.24
CA PRO A 685 -1.73 12.60 -11.47
C PRO A 685 -1.79 13.65 -10.36
N ALA A 686 -2.82 14.52 -10.40
CA ALA A 686 -3.02 15.57 -9.40
C ALA A 686 -3.49 15.05 -8.03
N VAL A 687 -3.94 13.80 -7.97
CA VAL A 687 -4.35 13.02 -6.79
C VAL A 687 -3.94 11.56 -7.08
N TRP A 688 -3.69 10.75 -6.06
CA TRP A 688 -3.48 9.31 -6.25
C TRP A 688 -4.62 8.69 -7.06
N PRO A 689 -4.34 8.02 -8.19
CA PRO A 689 -5.34 7.36 -9.00
C PRO A 689 -6.11 6.32 -8.18
N THR A 690 -7.43 6.31 -8.30
CA THR A 690 -8.30 5.35 -7.62
C THR A 690 -8.87 4.33 -8.57
N THR A 691 -8.65 4.48 -9.88
CA THR A 691 -9.20 3.59 -10.89
C THR A 691 -8.15 3.04 -11.85
N ALA A 692 -8.14 1.72 -11.99
CA ALA A 692 -7.42 1.06 -13.06
C ALA A 692 -8.33 0.83 -14.29
N ALA A 693 -7.69 0.68 -15.44
CA ALA A 693 -8.24 0.00 -16.60
C ALA A 693 -7.24 -1.08 -17.06
N GLN A 694 -7.69 -1.91 -17.99
CA GLN A 694 -6.94 -3.04 -18.51
C GLN A 694 -7.07 -3.08 -20.03
N CYS A 695 -5.99 -3.43 -20.73
CA CYS A 695 -6.05 -3.89 -22.11
C CYS A 695 -5.34 -5.26 -22.24
N HIS A 696 -5.76 -6.02 -23.26
CA HIS A 696 -5.37 -7.42 -23.44
C HIS A 696 -4.58 -7.59 -24.73
N GLY A 697 -3.55 -8.42 -24.66
CA GLY A 697 -2.72 -8.86 -25.78
C GLY A 697 -2.57 -10.38 -25.76
N HIS A 698 -2.06 -10.93 -26.85
CA HIS A 698 -1.87 -12.37 -26.99
C HIS A 698 -0.58 -12.66 -27.75
N LEU A 699 0.17 -13.65 -27.27
CA LEU A 699 1.33 -14.23 -27.95
C LEU A 699 0.96 -15.64 -28.39
N SER A 700 1.15 -15.93 -29.69
CA SER A 700 0.95 -17.28 -30.21
C SER A 700 1.98 -18.25 -29.64
N ALA A 701 1.65 -19.55 -29.64
CA ALA A 701 2.59 -20.59 -29.23
C ALA A 701 3.93 -20.51 -29.98
N GLN A 702 3.91 -20.16 -31.27
CA GLN A 702 5.10 -19.95 -32.08
C GLN A 702 5.94 -18.74 -31.63
N ALA A 703 5.32 -17.64 -31.18
CA ALA A 703 6.03 -16.48 -30.66
C ALA A 703 6.71 -16.80 -29.31
N VAL A 704 5.98 -17.45 -28.40
CA VAL A 704 6.51 -17.87 -27.09
C VAL A 704 7.66 -18.89 -27.27
N GLU A 705 7.53 -19.82 -28.21
CA GLU A 705 8.58 -20.83 -28.46
C GLU A 705 9.84 -20.23 -29.11
N ARG A 706 9.70 -19.30 -30.07
CA ARG A 706 10.86 -18.57 -30.59
C ARG A 706 11.55 -17.74 -29.50
N LEU A 707 10.79 -17.08 -28.61
CA LEU A 707 11.38 -16.37 -27.47
C LEU A 707 12.06 -17.32 -26.49
N ARG A 708 11.48 -18.49 -26.21
CA ARG A 708 12.06 -19.53 -25.35
C ARG A 708 13.39 -20.02 -25.91
N ALA A 709 13.45 -20.33 -27.20
CA ALA A 709 14.69 -20.69 -27.89
C ALA A 709 15.74 -19.57 -27.81
N ALA A 710 15.33 -18.30 -27.97
CA ALA A 710 16.22 -17.14 -27.84
C ALA A 710 16.79 -16.92 -26.45
N CYS A 711 16.00 -17.20 -25.43
CA CYS A 711 16.48 -17.18 -24.05
C CYS A 711 17.43 -18.35 -23.79
N ALA A 712 17.09 -19.56 -24.25
CA ALA A 712 17.92 -20.76 -24.06
C ALA A 712 19.31 -20.64 -24.72
N ALA A 713 19.41 -20.03 -25.91
CA ALA A 713 20.69 -19.78 -26.59
C ALA A 713 21.66 -18.90 -25.77
N GLU A 714 21.14 -18.02 -24.92
CA GLU A 714 21.89 -17.14 -24.02
C GLU A 714 21.90 -17.67 -22.55
N SER A 715 21.51 -18.94 -22.34
CA SER A 715 21.32 -19.56 -21.03
C SER A 715 20.45 -18.72 -20.08
N ALA A 716 19.38 -18.12 -20.61
CA ALA A 716 18.45 -17.24 -19.92
C ALA A 716 17.05 -17.87 -19.84
N THR A 717 16.21 -17.40 -18.91
CA THR A 717 14.81 -17.85 -18.81
C THR A 717 13.90 -17.07 -19.77
N LEU A 718 12.73 -17.63 -20.09
CA LEU A 718 11.66 -16.92 -20.80
C LEU A 718 11.30 -15.58 -20.14
N PHE A 719 11.37 -15.51 -18.80
CA PHE A 719 11.18 -14.27 -18.05
C PHE A 719 12.24 -13.21 -18.37
N CYS A 720 13.52 -13.58 -18.51
CA CYS A 720 14.57 -12.67 -18.96
C CYS A 720 14.29 -12.11 -20.36
N GLY A 721 13.70 -12.91 -21.26
CA GLY A 721 13.23 -12.45 -22.57
C GLY A 721 12.13 -11.38 -22.47
N PHE A 722 11.14 -11.56 -21.60
CA PHE A 722 10.12 -10.54 -21.35
C PHE A 722 10.66 -9.28 -20.67
N VAL A 723 11.62 -9.42 -19.74
CA VAL A 723 12.35 -8.28 -19.14
C VAL A 723 13.13 -7.51 -20.22
N ALA A 724 13.80 -8.21 -21.15
CA ALA A 724 14.49 -7.58 -22.28
C ALA A 724 13.51 -6.85 -23.22
N ALA A 725 12.39 -7.49 -23.60
CA ALA A 725 11.37 -6.91 -24.46
C ALA A 725 10.70 -5.67 -23.82
N LEU A 726 10.39 -5.73 -22.53
CA LEU A 726 9.85 -4.59 -21.78
C LEU A 726 10.88 -3.45 -21.70
N GLY A 727 12.15 -3.78 -21.46
CA GLY A 727 13.25 -2.81 -21.48
C GLY A 727 13.41 -2.09 -22.83
N LEU A 728 13.27 -2.83 -23.94
CA LEU A 728 13.28 -2.24 -25.29
C LEU A 728 12.04 -1.38 -25.59
N ALA A 729 10.87 -1.75 -25.05
CA ALA A 729 9.63 -1.00 -25.20
C ALA A 729 9.64 0.36 -24.47
N VAL A 730 10.60 0.59 -23.57
CA VAL A 730 10.77 1.82 -22.79
C VAL A 730 12.05 2.60 -23.12
N LEU A 731 12.65 2.32 -24.29
CA LEU A 731 13.74 3.14 -24.84
C LEU A 731 13.29 4.57 -25.15
N ASP A 732 14.17 5.53 -24.88
CA ASP A 732 13.95 6.93 -25.20
C ASP A 732 14.23 7.26 -26.68
N ASP A 733 13.98 8.50 -27.08
CA ASP A 733 14.23 8.98 -28.44
C ASP A 733 15.73 9.00 -28.82
N ALA A 734 16.63 9.03 -27.82
CA ALA A 734 18.08 8.95 -28.00
C ALA A 734 18.60 7.49 -28.01
N GLY A 735 17.71 6.50 -27.97
CA GLY A 735 18.03 5.08 -28.06
C GLY A 735 18.79 4.52 -26.86
N HIS A 736 18.71 5.12 -25.68
CA HIS A 736 19.35 4.58 -24.47
C HIS A 736 18.52 4.83 -23.21
N THR A 737 18.38 3.82 -22.36
CA THR A 737 17.60 3.93 -21.12
C THR A 737 18.21 3.11 -19.99
N VAL A 738 17.90 3.49 -18.74
CA VAL A 738 18.14 2.64 -17.57
C VAL A 738 16.78 2.13 -17.13
N ALA A 739 16.40 0.95 -17.61
CA ALA A 739 15.10 0.38 -17.29
C ALA A 739 15.11 -0.12 -15.84
N GLY A 740 14.21 0.42 -15.02
CA GLY A 740 13.92 -0.06 -13.66
C GLY A 740 12.54 -0.71 -13.64
N MET A 741 12.50 -2.02 -13.35
CA MET A 741 11.27 -2.80 -13.24
C MET A 741 11.21 -3.49 -11.88
N VAL A 742 10.01 -3.63 -11.33
CA VAL A 742 9.77 -4.47 -10.15
C VAL A 742 9.03 -5.73 -10.57
N SER A 743 9.39 -6.86 -9.97
CA SER A 743 8.73 -8.14 -10.23
C SER A 743 8.49 -8.89 -8.92
N PRO A 744 7.38 -9.67 -8.83
CA PRO A 744 7.18 -10.55 -7.69
C PRO A 744 8.20 -11.69 -7.72
N SER A 745 8.59 -12.14 -6.55
CA SER A 745 9.24 -13.44 -6.35
C SER A 745 8.54 -14.14 -5.20
N SER A 746 8.41 -15.47 -5.28
CA SER A 746 7.72 -16.29 -4.28
C SER A 746 8.20 -16.00 -2.85
N GLY A 747 9.50 -15.72 -2.66
CA GLY A 747 10.11 -15.47 -1.34
C GLY A 747 10.08 -16.67 -0.37
N ARG A 748 9.35 -17.73 -0.73
CA ARG A 748 9.07 -18.91 0.07
C ARG A 748 10.35 -19.72 0.36
N PRO A 749 10.69 -19.93 1.63
CA PRO A 749 11.86 -20.72 2.01
C PRO A 749 11.57 -22.25 1.98
N PRO A 750 12.63 -23.09 2.07
CA PRO A 750 12.49 -24.53 2.27
C PRO A 750 11.64 -24.90 3.48
N GLY A 751 10.79 -25.93 3.35
CA GLY A 751 9.93 -26.43 4.41
C GLY A 751 8.61 -25.66 4.60
N TRP A 752 8.32 -24.70 3.71
CA TRP A 752 7.09 -23.90 3.72
C TRP A 752 6.23 -24.11 2.45
N GLU A 753 6.51 -25.15 1.66
CA GLU A 753 5.89 -25.47 0.35
C GLU A 753 4.38 -25.77 0.43
N HIS A 754 3.85 -25.96 1.65
CA HIS A 754 2.46 -26.38 1.89
C HIS A 754 1.71 -25.45 2.86
N HIS A 755 2.31 -24.34 3.26
CA HIS A 755 1.71 -23.35 4.15
C HIS A 755 1.08 -22.21 3.34
N VAL A 756 -0.08 -21.72 3.78
CA VAL A 756 -0.69 -20.49 3.27
C VAL A 756 -0.16 -19.32 4.10
N ASP A 757 0.50 -18.34 3.50
CA ASP A 757 0.93 -17.09 4.17
C ASP A 757 1.27 -15.99 3.13
N TRP A 758 1.81 -14.85 3.58
CA TRP A 758 2.50 -13.90 2.71
C TRP A 758 4.03 -14.12 2.76
N PHE A 759 4.55 -14.82 1.74
CA PHE A 759 5.98 -14.98 1.47
C PHE A 759 6.48 -14.05 0.36
N ALA A 760 5.59 -13.71 -0.58
CA ALA A 760 5.90 -12.94 -1.79
C ALA A 760 6.68 -11.65 -1.50
N THR A 761 7.90 -11.60 -2.04
CA THR A 761 8.81 -10.46 -1.98
C THR A 761 8.92 -9.79 -3.36
N SER A 762 9.63 -8.66 -3.42
CA SER A 762 9.83 -7.90 -4.64
C SER A 762 11.30 -7.92 -5.07
N VAL A 763 11.52 -8.18 -6.35
CA VAL A 763 12.83 -8.14 -7.01
C VAL A 763 12.92 -6.86 -7.85
N ILE A 764 14.04 -6.14 -7.73
CA ILE A 764 14.35 -5.01 -8.61
C ILE A 764 15.19 -5.52 -9.78
N ASN A 765 14.67 -5.34 -10.98
CA ASN A 765 15.38 -5.59 -12.23
C ASN A 765 15.85 -4.23 -12.78
N ARG A 766 17.14 -3.93 -12.70
CA ARG A 766 17.76 -2.69 -13.21
C ARG A 766 18.94 -3.01 -14.13
N PHE A 767 18.83 -2.62 -15.39
CA PHE A 767 19.94 -2.69 -16.36
C PHE A 767 19.91 -1.51 -17.33
N ARG A 768 21.07 -1.19 -17.90
CA ARG A 768 21.22 -0.17 -18.94
C ARG A 768 21.03 -0.83 -20.31
N ILE A 769 20.27 -0.17 -21.18
CA ILE A 769 19.95 -0.64 -22.53
C ILE A 769 20.39 0.45 -23.50
N ASN A 770 21.06 0.06 -24.57
CA ASN A 770 21.52 0.95 -25.64
C ASN A 770 21.16 0.31 -26.98
N ALA A 771 20.51 1.06 -27.86
CA ALA A 771 20.06 0.63 -29.17
C ALA A 771 21.21 0.29 -30.14
N GLN A 772 22.46 0.61 -29.80
CA GLN A 772 23.66 0.18 -30.52
C GLN A 772 24.08 -1.26 -30.19
N LEU A 773 23.57 -1.86 -29.10
CA LEU A 773 23.89 -3.24 -28.75
C LEU A 773 23.14 -4.23 -29.67
N PRO A 774 23.73 -5.41 -29.94
CA PRO A 774 22.99 -6.56 -30.47
C PRO A 774 21.89 -7.00 -29.50
N VAL A 775 20.76 -7.49 -30.03
CA VAL A 775 19.60 -7.95 -29.24
C VAL A 775 19.99 -8.96 -28.15
N ARG A 776 20.88 -9.92 -28.47
CA ARG A 776 21.39 -10.91 -27.50
C ARG A 776 22.06 -10.30 -26.26
N GLU A 777 22.76 -9.16 -26.41
CA GLU A 777 23.42 -8.49 -25.28
C GLU A 777 22.38 -7.85 -24.34
N VAL A 778 21.21 -7.48 -24.87
CA VAL A 778 20.06 -7.02 -24.06
C VAL A 778 19.47 -8.18 -23.27
N THR A 779 19.29 -9.35 -23.89
CA THR A 779 18.85 -10.59 -23.19
C THR A 779 19.84 -11.01 -22.10
N ARG A 780 21.15 -10.95 -22.38
CA ARG A 780 22.21 -11.25 -21.40
C ARG A 780 22.25 -10.23 -20.26
N SER A 781 22.03 -8.95 -20.55
CA SER A 781 21.91 -7.89 -19.54
C SER A 781 20.67 -8.08 -18.66
N ALA A 782 19.53 -8.45 -19.25
CA ALA A 782 18.32 -8.81 -18.52
C ALA A 782 18.53 -10.04 -17.63
N LYS A 783 19.20 -11.10 -18.14
CA LYS A 783 19.60 -12.29 -17.37
C LYS A 783 20.42 -11.91 -16.13
N HIS A 784 21.50 -11.15 -16.32
CA HIS A 784 22.37 -10.73 -15.20
C HIS A 784 21.62 -9.86 -14.18
N SER A 785 20.73 -8.96 -14.65
CA SER A 785 19.86 -8.17 -13.77
C SER A 785 18.91 -9.05 -12.95
N VAL A 786 18.26 -10.03 -13.57
CA VAL A 786 17.31 -10.94 -12.90
C VAL A 786 18.03 -11.81 -11.86
N ALA A 787 19.19 -12.39 -12.21
CA ALA A 787 20.00 -13.16 -11.29
C ALA A 787 20.47 -12.32 -10.08
N THR A 788 21.02 -11.13 -10.34
CA THR A 788 21.45 -10.17 -9.29
C THR A 788 20.28 -9.79 -8.37
N GLY A 789 19.13 -9.48 -8.97
CA GLY A 789 17.93 -9.06 -8.25
C GLY A 789 17.33 -10.15 -7.36
N LEU A 790 17.35 -11.41 -7.82
CA LEU A 790 16.91 -12.56 -7.06
C LEU A 790 17.87 -12.88 -5.90
N ALA A 791 19.18 -12.89 -6.14
CA ALA A 791 20.19 -13.14 -5.11
C ALA A 791 20.13 -12.10 -3.96
N ASN A 792 19.83 -10.84 -4.30
CA ASN A 792 19.76 -9.73 -3.35
C ASN A 792 18.33 -9.36 -2.94
N ALA A 793 17.34 -10.25 -3.12
CA ALA A 793 15.95 -9.93 -2.83
C ALA A 793 15.74 -9.50 -1.36
N VAL A 794 15.07 -8.36 -1.18
CA VAL A 794 14.71 -7.75 0.11
C VAL A 794 13.28 -7.20 0.02
N PRO A 795 12.52 -7.10 1.15
CA PRO A 795 11.22 -6.45 1.15
C PRO A 795 11.34 -5.03 0.59
N LEU A 796 10.68 -4.73 -0.53
CA LEU A 796 10.86 -3.43 -1.22
C LEU A 796 10.67 -2.21 -0.29
N PRO A 797 9.65 -2.14 0.58
CA PRO A 797 9.49 -0.99 1.45
C PRO A 797 10.60 -0.86 2.52
N LEU A 798 11.42 -1.90 2.77
CA LEU A 798 12.58 -1.85 3.68
C LEU A 798 13.74 -1.19 2.98
N LEU A 799 13.95 -1.57 1.73
CA LEU A 799 14.94 -0.94 0.88
C LEU A 799 14.65 0.56 0.70
N LEU A 800 13.37 0.95 0.54
CA LEU A 800 12.99 2.38 0.44
C LEU A 800 13.31 3.19 1.69
N GLU A 801 13.03 2.64 2.88
CA GLU A 801 13.36 3.29 4.15
C GLU A 801 14.88 3.43 4.33
N HIS A 802 15.61 2.37 3.99
CA HIS A 802 17.06 2.30 4.16
C HIS A 802 17.84 3.14 3.13
N LEU A 803 17.25 3.43 1.95
CA LEU A 803 17.74 4.40 0.97
C LEU A 803 17.46 5.86 1.34
N GLN A 804 16.84 6.13 2.50
CA GLN A 804 16.58 7.47 3.05
C GLN A 804 15.74 8.38 2.15
N TYR A 805 14.82 7.81 1.36
CA TYR A 805 13.84 8.59 0.62
C TYR A 805 12.87 9.29 1.59
N ASN A 806 12.87 10.63 1.58
CA ASN A 806 11.85 11.42 2.29
C ASN A 806 10.43 11.02 1.88
N ARG A 807 9.40 11.29 2.70
CA ARG A 807 7.98 11.01 2.37
C ARG A 807 7.55 11.54 0.99
N ASP A 808 8.03 12.72 0.61
CA ASP A 808 7.80 13.31 -0.72
C ASP A 808 8.37 12.45 -1.87
N VAL A 809 9.42 11.68 -1.59
CA VAL A 809 10.01 10.75 -2.54
C VAL A 809 9.30 9.40 -2.48
N GLU A 810 8.85 8.85 -1.35
CA GLU A 810 7.99 7.64 -1.38
C GLU A 810 6.69 7.85 -2.19
N GLN A 811 6.15 9.08 -2.25
CA GLN A 811 5.03 9.41 -3.14
C GLN A 811 5.43 9.56 -4.64
N ARG A 812 6.72 9.79 -4.93
CA ARG A 812 7.29 9.89 -6.29
C ARG A 812 7.96 8.60 -6.76
N TRP A 813 8.35 7.71 -5.84
CA TRP A 813 9.04 6.44 -6.08
C TRP A 813 8.01 5.40 -6.51
N ARG A 814 7.41 5.67 -7.65
CA ARG A 814 6.54 4.75 -8.38
C ARG A 814 7.45 3.83 -9.17
N PRO A 815 7.51 2.51 -8.88
CA PRO A 815 7.98 1.57 -9.88
C PRO A 815 6.95 1.62 -11.01
N TRP A 816 7.23 2.45 -12.01
CA TRP A 816 6.31 2.68 -13.13
C TRP A 816 6.10 1.43 -13.97
N LEU A 817 7.03 0.48 -13.91
CA LEU A 817 6.94 -0.82 -14.57
C LEU A 817 6.93 -1.93 -13.52
N TYR A 818 5.83 -2.68 -13.48
CA TYR A 818 5.74 -3.95 -12.77
C TYR A 818 5.56 -5.09 -13.79
N LEU A 819 6.38 -6.13 -13.70
CA LEU A 819 6.31 -7.30 -14.59
C LEU A 819 6.12 -8.58 -13.78
N ALA A 820 5.02 -9.28 -14.03
CA ALA A 820 4.74 -10.62 -13.51
C ALA A 820 4.63 -11.63 -14.66
N LEU A 821 5.15 -12.83 -14.43
CA LEU A 821 4.99 -13.98 -15.32
C LEU A 821 4.40 -15.13 -14.51
N ASP A 822 3.17 -15.48 -14.83
CA ASP A 822 2.45 -16.63 -14.32
C ASP A 822 2.56 -17.79 -15.33
N THR A 823 2.57 -19.02 -14.81
CA THR A 823 2.33 -20.23 -15.59
C THR A 823 0.97 -20.77 -15.21
N TYR A 824 0.11 -20.98 -16.20
CA TYR A 824 -1.18 -21.61 -16.03
C TYR A 824 -0.96 -23.11 -15.78
N GLU A 825 -0.95 -23.49 -14.51
CA GLU A 825 -1.19 -24.87 -14.09
C GLU A 825 -2.71 -25.14 -14.11
N ASP A 826 -3.10 -26.40 -14.39
CA ASP A 826 -4.52 -26.82 -14.46
C ASP A 826 -5.36 -26.30 -13.29
N THR A 827 -6.64 -25.98 -13.56
CA THR A 827 -7.63 -25.49 -12.59
C THR A 827 -7.42 -26.10 -11.19
N PRO A 828 -6.94 -25.32 -10.21
CA PRO A 828 -6.52 -25.88 -8.92
C PRO A 828 -7.71 -26.34 -8.07
N LEU A 829 -8.93 -25.86 -8.37
CA LEU A 829 -10.16 -26.27 -7.73
C LEU A 829 -10.72 -27.53 -8.39
N LYS A 830 -10.67 -28.66 -7.68
CA LYS A 830 -11.13 -29.98 -8.16
C LYS A 830 -12.14 -30.56 -7.17
N LEU A 831 -13.43 -30.45 -7.49
CA LEU A 831 -14.53 -30.84 -6.63
C LEU A 831 -15.18 -32.14 -7.14
N HIS A 832 -15.19 -33.19 -6.31
CA HIS A 832 -15.82 -34.47 -6.63
C HIS A 832 -17.27 -34.30 -7.10
N GLY A 833 -17.60 -34.95 -8.22
CA GLY A 833 -18.93 -34.87 -8.83
C GLY A 833 -19.29 -33.55 -9.52
N VAL A 834 -18.38 -32.58 -9.60
CA VAL A 834 -18.63 -31.24 -10.17
C VAL A 834 -17.58 -30.89 -11.22
N ARG A 835 -18.01 -30.51 -12.42
CA ARG A 835 -17.13 -29.91 -13.44
C ARG A 835 -16.83 -28.47 -13.05
N VAL A 836 -15.55 -28.16 -12.92
CA VAL A 836 -15.05 -26.82 -12.56
C VAL A 836 -14.32 -26.21 -13.75
N GLU A 837 -14.69 -24.99 -14.11
CA GLU A 837 -14.04 -24.20 -15.17
C GLU A 837 -13.70 -22.81 -14.62
N PRO A 838 -12.46 -22.32 -14.78
CA PRO A 838 -12.14 -20.96 -14.35
C PRO A 838 -12.83 -19.94 -15.25
N ALA A 839 -13.27 -18.83 -14.68
CA ALA A 839 -13.82 -17.73 -15.45
C ALA A 839 -12.71 -17.03 -16.25
N ALA A 840 -13.06 -16.46 -17.41
CA ALA A 840 -12.12 -15.74 -18.26
C ALA A 840 -11.71 -14.36 -17.70
N ALA A 841 -12.39 -13.87 -16.66
CA ALA A 841 -12.20 -12.56 -16.06
C ALA A 841 -11.92 -12.67 -14.55
N ASP A 842 -10.65 -12.80 -14.19
CA ASP A 842 -10.19 -12.44 -12.83
C ASP A 842 -10.24 -10.90 -12.74
N VAL A 843 -11.15 -10.35 -11.92
CA VAL A 843 -11.32 -8.89 -11.75
C VAL A 843 -10.22 -8.35 -10.85
N GLN A 844 -9.01 -8.26 -11.40
CA GLN A 844 -7.81 -7.92 -10.64
C GLN A 844 -7.83 -6.46 -10.17
N LEU A 845 -7.95 -6.30 -8.85
CA LEU A 845 -7.78 -5.04 -8.14
C LEU A 845 -6.41 -4.42 -8.44
N ALA A 846 -6.41 -3.09 -8.54
CA ALA A 846 -5.24 -2.31 -8.89
C ALA A 846 -4.08 -2.52 -7.90
N LEU A 847 -3.05 -3.25 -8.34
CA LEU A 847 -1.72 -3.07 -7.80
C LEU A 847 -1.31 -1.62 -8.03
N ARG A 848 -0.87 -0.91 -6.96
CA ARG A 848 -0.58 0.53 -6.98
C ARG A 848 0.74 0.88 -7.71
N ALA A 849 1.08 0.15 -8.78
CA ALA A 849 2.23 0.35 -9.64
C ALA A 849 1.73 0.81 -11.02
N GLY A 850 2.24 1.94 -11.51
CA GLY A 850 1.56 2.74 -12.54
C GLY A 850 1.25 2.01 -13.84
N LEU A 851 2.15 1.13 -14.29
CA LEU A 851 1.95 0.21 -15.41
C LEU A 851 2.31 -1.21 -14.96
N THR A 852 1.33 -2.10 -14.94
CA THR A 852 1.48 -3.50 -14.52
C THR A 852 1.25 -4.41 -15.72
N LEU A 853 2.30 -5.11 -16.15
CA LEU A 853 2.25 -6.12 -17.21
C LEU A 853 2.26 -7.52 -16.57
N ARG A 854 1.17 -8.27 -16.73
CA ARG A 854 1.06 -9.66 -16.30
C ARG A 854 0.99 -10.57 -17.52
N ILE A 855 1.87 -11.54 -17.59
CA ILE A 855 1.96 -12.50 -18.69
C ILE A 855 1.59 -13.87 -18.13
N GLU A 856 0.65 -14.56 -18.75
CA GLU A 856 0.20 -15.88 -18.32
C GLU A 856 0.41 -16.88 -19.44
N THR A 857 1.38 -17.78 -19.26
CA THR A 857 1.70 -18.84 -20.22
C THR A 857 0.74 -20.01 -20.07
N ARG A 858 0.23 -20.55 -21.18
CA ARG A 858 -0.83 -21.56 -21.23
C ARG A 858 -0.30 -22.96 -21.60
N PRO A 859 -1.07 -24.04 -21.34
CA PRO A 859 -0.67 -25.41 -21.69
C PRO A 859 -0.49 -25.66 -23.20
N ASP A 860 -1.11 -24.85 -24.05
CA ASP A 860 -0.92 -24.85 -25.52
C ASP A 860 0.36 -24.10 -25.97
N ALA A 861 1.23 -23.75 -25.02
CA ALA A 861 2.42 -22.91 -25.16
C ALA A 861 2.17 -21.46 -25.61
N SER A 862 0.92 -21.01 -25.77
CA SER A 862 0.60 -19.60 -26.01
C SER A 862 0.71 -18.77 -24.73
N ALA A 863 0.54 -17.45 -24.81
CA ALA A 863 0.41 -16.61 -23.61
C ALA A 863 -0.68 -15.53 -23.74
N SER A 864 -1.41 -15.30 -22.63
CA SER A 864 -2.18 -14.07 -22.41
C SER A 864 -1.23 -12.97 -21.92
N VAL A 865 -1.43 -11.74 -22.39
CA VAL A 865 -0.74 -10.56 -21.85
C VAL A 865 -1.81 -9.57 -21.36
N LEU A 866 -1.77 -9.22 -20.09
CA LEU A 866 -2.65 -8.24 -19.46
C LEU A 866 -1.83 -7.01 -19.10
N LEU A 867 -2.24 -5.84 -19.59
CA LEU A 867 -1.67 -4.56 -19.20
C LEU A 867 -2.70 -3.81 -18.36
N GLN A 868 -2.42 -3.67 -17.07
CA GLN A 868 -3.21 -2.87 -16.14
C GLN A 868 -2.54 -1.50 -15.93
N TYR A 869 -3.34 -0.43 -16.01
CA TYR A 869 -2.85 0.95 -15.98
C TYR A 869 -3.81 1.89 -15.24
N GLU A 870 -3.28 2.94 -14.62
CA GLU A 870 -4.06 3.99 -13.96
C GLU A 870 -4.72 4.93 -14.99
N ARG A 871 -6.05 5.04 -15.01
CA ARG A 871 -6.81 5.83 -16.02
C ARG A 871 -6.52 7.33 -15.95
N GLU A 872 -6.13 7.79 -14.77
CA GLU A 872 -5.78 9.17 -14.46
C GLU A 872 -4.40 9.55 -15.04
N VAL A 873 -3.54 8.55 -15.31
CA VAL A 873 -2.18 8.73 -15.87
C VAL A 873 -2.12 8.38 -17.36
N TRP A 874 -2.84 7.34 -17.80
CA TRP A 874 -2.79 6.76 -19.14
C TRP A 874 -4.17 6.75 -19.85
N SER A 875 -4.19 7.07 -21.14
CA SER A 875 -5.37 6.84 -22.00
C SER A 875 -5.40 5.41 -22.54
N ALA A 876 -6.59 4.93 -22.94
CA ALA A 876 -6.76 3.61 -23.53
C ALA A 876 -5.95 3.43 -24.83
N GLU A 877 -6.01 4.39 -25.75
CA GLU A 877 -5.19 4.39 -26.97
C GLU A 877 -3.70 4.23 -26.67
N ARG A 878 -3.18 4.92 -25.64
CA ARG A 878 -1.76 4.80 -25.24
C ARG A 878 -1.42 3.43 -24.67
N ALA A 879 -2.33 2.85 -23.88
CA ALA A 879 -2.16 1.50 -23.36
C ALA A 879 -2.16 0.45 -24.49
N GLU A 880 -3.02 0.62 -25.50
CA GLU A 880 -3.06 -0.24 -26.70
C GLU A 880 -1.81 -0.06 -27.58
N GLU A 881 -1.36 1.18 -27.81
CA GLU A 881 -0.09 1.50 -28.50
C GLU A 881 1.12 0.86 -27.79
N PHE A 882 1.16 0.90 -26.46
CA PHE A 882 2.22 0.29 -25.66
C PHE A 882 2.14 -1.23 -25.66
N MET A 883 0.95 -1.83 -25.51
CA MET A 883 0.76 -3.28 -25.64
C MET A 883 1.26 -3.78 -27.00
N ALA A 884 0.86 -3.11 -28.08
CA ALA A 884 1.31 -3.44 -29.43
C ALA A 884 2.83 -3.25 -29.58
N THR A 885 3.43 -2.27 -28.90
CA THR A 885 4.89 -2.07 -28.87
C THR A 885 5.60 -3.18 -28.11
N PHE A 886 5.11 -3.58 -26.94
CA PHE A 886 5.66 -4.68 -26.15
C PHE A 886 5.63 -6.01 -26.91
N LEU A 887 4.49 -6.37 -27.51
CA LEU A 887 4.35 -7.60 -28.31
C LEU A 887 5.35 -7.62 -29.48
N ARG A 888 5.53 -6.47 -30.15
CA ARG A 888 6.55 -6.29 -31.20
C ARG A 888 7.99 -6.40 -30.67
N MET A 889 8.26 -5.94 -29.45
CA MET A 889 9.58 -6.14 -28.83
C MET A 889 9.82 -7.61 -28.43
N VAL A 890 8.77 -8.39 -28.15
CA VAL A 890 8.89 -9.85 -27.96
C VAL A 890 9.30 -10.54 -29.25
N ASP A 891 8.69 -10.21 -30.39
CA ASP A 891 9.15 -10.70 -31.70
C ASP A 891 10.60 -10.29 -31.99
N LEU A 892 10.97 -9.05 -31.70
CA LEU A 892 12.34 -8.54 -31.84
C LEU A 892 13.37 -9.34 -31.01
N VAL A 893 13.06 -9.66 -29.75
CA VAL A 893 13.95 -10.47 -28.89
C VAL A 893 14.01 -11.92 -29.35
N SER A 894 12.98 -12.40 -30.06
CA SER A 894 12.92 -13.75 -30.62
C SER A 894 13.76 -13.92 -31.90
N ASP A 895 13.90 -12.85 -32.70
CA ASP A 895 14.58 -12.89 -33.99
C ASP A 895 16.11 -12.69 -33.86
N HIS A 896 16.83 -13.81 -33.78
CA HIS A 896 18.29 -13.91 -33.59
C HIS A 896 19.14 -13.42 -34.80
N SER A 897 18.74 -12.36 -35.51
CA SER A 897 19.49 -11.87 -36.66
C SER A 897 20.92 -11.46 -36.28
N GLU A 898 21.90 -12.27 -36.66
CA GLU A 898 23.29 -12.11 -36.25
C GLU A 898 23.86 -10.77 -36.72
N GLY A 899 24.18 -9.88 -35.77
CA GLY A 899 24.84 -8.61 -36.04
C GLY A 899 23.93 -7.41 -36.33
N ALA A 900 22.60 -7.59 -36.37
CA ALA A 900 21.69 -6.45 -36.46
C ALA A 900 21.59 -5.73 -35.10
N GLY A 901 22.03 -4.47 -35.06
CA GLY A 901 21.86 -3.62 -33.87
C GLY A 901 20.40 -3.26 -33.64
N VAL A 902 20.00 -3.13 -32.37
CA VAL A 902 18.62 -2.80 -31.96
C VAL A 902 18.04 -1.59 -32.73
N ALA A 903 18.84 -0.55 -32.99
CA ALA A 903 18.42 0.64 -33.74
C ALA A 903 17.98 0.34 -35.18
N ALA A 904 18.66 -0.57 -35.88
CA ALA A 904 18.29 -0.95 -37.26
C ALA A 904 16.97 -1.73 -37.28
N LEU A 905 16.80 -2.64 -36.31
CA LEU A 905 15.59 -3.44 -36.19
C LEU A 905 14.39 -2.58 -35.74
N LEU A 906 14.59 -1.66 -34.78
CA LEU A 906 13.58 -0.67 -34.39
C LEU A 906 13.16 0.23 -35.56
N ALA A 907 14.08 0.61 -36.45
CA ALA A 907 13.75 1.41 -37.64
C ALA A 907 12.85 0.63 -38.62
N VAL A 908 13.17 -0.64 -38.90
CA VAL A 908 12.31 -1.54 -39.70
C VAL A 908 10.93 -1.68 -39.05
N HIS A 909 10.89 -1.92 -37.74
CA HIS A 909 9.65 -2.11 -37.00
C HIS A 909 8.76 -0.86 -36.94
N ARG A 910 9.37 0.34 -36.79
CA ARG A 910 8.66 1.63 -36.86
C ARG A 910 8.13 1.90 -38.28
N ALA A 911 8.88 1.55 -39.33
CA ALA A 911 8.40 1.62 -40.70
C ALA A 911 7.21 0.68 -40.97
N SER A 912 7.28 -0.59 -40.53
CA SER A 912 6.16 -1.53 -40.67
C SER A 912 4.91 -1.12 -39.88
N ALA A 913 5.07 -0.42 -38.74
CA ALA A 913 3.94 0.11 -37.98
C ALA A 913 3.24 1.31 -38.66
N ALA A 914 3.97 2.09 -39.49
CA ALA A 914 3.42 3.22 -40.21
C ALA A 914 2.57 2.84 -41.44
N ASP A 915 2.77 1.63 -41.99
CA ASP A 915 2.09 1.14 -43.20
C ASP A 915 0.67 0.60 -42.94
N GLY A 916 0.29 0.44 -41.65
CA GLY A 916 -1.02 -0.02 -41.21
C GLY A 916 -1.34 -1.50 -41.53
N PRO A 917 -2.46 -2.04 -41.03
CA PRO A 917 -2.97 -3.31 -41.53
C PRO A 917 -3.45 -3.11 -42.98
N ARG A 918 -2.77 -3.77 -43.93
CA ARG A 918 -3.30 -3.87 -45.30
C ARG A 918 -4.62 -4.65 -45.28
N PRO A 919 -5.64 -4.21 -46.04
CA PRO A 919 -7.02 -4.70 -45.93
C PRO A 919 -7.21 -6.15 -46.38
#